data_AF-D3IZV2-F1
#
_entry.id   AF-D3IZV2-F1
#
_cell.length_a   1.000
_cell.length_b   1.000
_cell.length_c   1.000
_cell.angle_alpha   90.00
_cell.angle_beta   90.00
_cell.angle_gamma   90.00
#
_symmetry.space_group_name_H-M   'P 1'
#
loop_
_entity.id
_entity.type
_entity.pdbx_description
1 polymer ?
#
loop_
_entity_poly.entity_id
_entity_poly.type
_entity_poly.pdbx_seq_one_letter_code
_entity_poly.pdbx_strand_id
1 'polypeptide(L)'
;GQLKQFFDEDETPDVVVVSGYNANTKRLHDVVYDFVSEYGISVKSEFDDGSSQLVKVIWGQDETARLYQNSERAKKEFPDKPTLVKYAISLGRYLQDPLLEYITLGDDILSLTFHEHQKLISNDLVKEVVESAFVDLANAVGVDINESVRDSRLAQTLKYVGGLGPRKASGMLRNIAQKLGSVLTTRSQLIEYELTTRTIFINCSAALKISLNKSINVKDFEIEILDTTRIHPEDYQLAMKMAADALDMDEESELHEKGGVIKELLENDPSKLNLLNLNDFANQIYKLTHKLKFRSLQAIRLELIQGFAEIRSPFRILTNEDAFFILTGEKPQMLKNTVIPATITKVTKNHHDPYARIRGLKVVTPSLIQGTIDENAIPRDAEYVQGQVVQAVVLELHTDTFAAVLSLRREDISRAMKGGVVREYGKWDYKAEDEDIKREKAKENAKLAKTRNIQHPFYRNFNYKQAEEYLAPQNVGDYVIRPSSKGVSYLTITWKVGNNLFQHLLVEERSRGRFKEYIVDGKTYEDLDQLAFQHIQVIAKNVTDMVRHPKLREGTLSVVHEWLESYTRANPKSSAYVFCYDHKSPGNFLLLFKVNVSAKVVTWHVKTEVGGYELSSSVYPNMLSLCNGFKQAVKMSSQQTKSYNTGYY
;
A
#
# COMPACT_ATOMS: atom_id res chain seq x y z
N GLY A 1 -42.03 -14.03 1.49
CA GLY A 1 -42.78 -14.06 0.22
C GLY A 1 -41.99 -14.82 -0.83
N GLN A 2 -41.16 -14.13 -1.60
CA GLN A 2 -40.39 -14.73 -2.71
C GLN A 2 -39.35 -15.77 -2.28
N LEU A 3 -38.63 -15.55 -1.17
CA LEU A 3 -37.72 -16.56 -0.61
C LEU A 3 -38.43 -17.88 -0.28
N LYS A 4 -39.64 -17.78 0.29
CA LYS A 4 -40.47 -18.95 0.60
C LYS A 4 -40.85 -19.71 -0.68
N GLN A 5 -41.30 -18.97 -1.70
CA GLN A 5 -41.62 -19.55 -3.00
C GLN A 5 -40.42 -20.28 -3.62
N PHE A 6 -39.21 -19.72 -3.53
CA PHE A 6 -37.99 -20.37 -4.01
C PHE A 6 -37.74 -21.71 -3.30
N PHE A 7 -37.84 -21.78 -1.97
CA PHE A 7 -37.64 -23.04 -1.24
C PHE A 7 -38.79 -24.04 -1.38
N ASP A 8 -40.01 -23.57 -1.70
CA ASP A 8 -41.19 -24.42 -1.90
C ASP A 8 -41.30 -24.97 -3.34
N GLU A 9 -40.91 -24.18 -4.37
CA GLU A 9 -41.01 -24.54 -5.79
C GLU A 9 -39.76 -25.21 -6.36
N ASP A 10 -38.56 -24.76 -5.97
CA ASP A 10 -37.29 -25.34 -6.43
C ASP A 10 -36.82 -26.46 -5.49
N GLU A 11 -35.98 -27.38 -5.98
CA GLU A 11 -35.36 -28.39 -5.11
C GLU A 11 -34.60 -27.68 -3.96
N THR A 12 -34.93 -28.04 -2.72
CA THR A 12 -34.34 -27.44 -1.52
C THR A 12 -32.81 -27.62 -1.55
N PRO A 13 -32.02 -26.54 -1.58
CA PRO A 13 -30.58 -26.65 -1.68
C PRO A 13 -29.97 -27.19 -0.38
N ASP A 14 -28.85 -27.91 -0.48
CA ASP A 14 -28.12 -28.41 0.69
C ASP A 14 -27.46 -27.28 1.49
N VAL A 15 -27.01 -26.24 0.79
CA VAL A 15 -26.26 -25.09 1.35
C VAL A 15 -26.63 -23.82 0.59
N VAL A 16 -26.76 -22.72 1.33
CA VAL A 16 -26.95 -21.37 0.80
C VAL A 16 -25.70 -20.55 1.05
N VAL A 17 -25.14 -19.97 -0.02
CA VAL A 17 -23.96 -19.12 0.05
C VAL A 17 -24.34 -17.66 -0.16
N VAL A 18 -23.83 -16.78 0.71
CA VAL A 18 -24.04 -15.33 0.62
C VAL A 18 -22.69 -14.63 0.58
N SER A 19 -22.54 -13.67 -0.34
CA SER A 19 -21.38 -12.78 -0.42
C SER A 19 -21.79 -11.47 -1.10
N GLY A 20 -20.89 -10.48 -1.14
CA GLY A 20 -21.21 -9.16 -1.67
C GLY A 20 -20.03 -8.18 -1.63
N TYR A 21 -20.30 -6.90 -1.92
CA TYR A 21 -19.22 -5.92 -2.15
C TYR A 21 -18.89 -5.04 -0.95
N ASN A 22 -19.75 -5.01 0.07
CA ASN A 22 -19.59 -4.12 1.21
C ASN A 22 -20.27 -4.66 2.48
N ALA A 23 -20.04 -3.98 3.61
CA ALA A 23 -20.58 -4.35 4.93
C ALA A 23 -22.12 -4.47 4.99
N ASN A 24 -22.88 -3.82 4.10
CA ASN A 24 -24.35 -3.96 4.12
C ASN A 24 -24.81 -5.38 3.77
N THR A 25 -23.97 -6.17 3.11
CA THR A 25 -24.22 -7.60 2.83
C THR A 25 -24.50 -8.39 4.11
N LYS A 26 -23.97 -7.95 5.27
CA LYS A 26 -24.29 -8.55 6.57
C LYS A 26 -25.78 -8.62 6.84
N ARG A 27 -26.51 -7.55 6.52
CA ARG A 27 -27.97 -7.53 6.69
C ARG A 27 -28.66 -8.57 5.82
N LEU A 28 -28.18 -8.78 4.60
CA LEU A 28 -28.72 -9.81 3.71
C LEU A 28 -28.45 -11.21 4.25
N HIS A 29 -27.22 -11.48 4.69
CA HIS A 29 -26.86 -12.76 5.31
C HIS A 29 -27.75 -13.06 6.52
N ASP A 30 -27.95 -12.07 7.39
CA ASP A 30 -28.78 -12.23 8.60
C ASP A 30 -30.24 -12.48 8.25
N VAL A 31 -30.80 -11.74 7.29
CA VAL A 31 -32.17 -11.96 6.82
C VAL A 31 -32.35 -13.39 6.27
N VAL A 32 -31.37 -13.90 5.52
CA VAL A 32 -31.44 -15.27 4.97
C VAL A 32 -31.26 -16.32 6.07
N TYR A 33 -30.33 -16.10 6.99
CA TYR A 33 -30.10 -16.98 8.14
C TYR A 33 -31.31 -17.08 9.06
N ASP A 34 -31.87 -15.92 9.44
CA ASP A 34 -33.07 -15.82 10.27
C ASP A 34 -34.27 -16.47 9.57
N PHE A 35 -34.41 -16.27 8.25
CA PHE A 35 -35.47 -16.90 7.46
C PHE A 35 -35.37 -18.44 7.46
N VAL A 36 -34.19 -19.01 7.22
CA VAL A 36 -34.00 -20.47 7.26
C VAL A 36 -34.30 -21.03 8.66
N SER A 37 -33.89 -20.31 9.69
CA SER A 37 -34.09 -20.70 11.09
C SER A 37 -35.55 -20.59 11.54
N GLU A 38 -36.25 -19.51 11.17
CA GLU A 38 -37.64 -19.24 11.53
C GLU A 38 -38.61 -20.19 10.83
N TYR A 39 -38.37 -20.49 9.55
CA TYR A 39 -39.23 -21.38 8.75
C TYR A 39 -38.81 -22.85 8.79
N GLY A 40 -37.73 -23.19 9.51
CA GLY A 40 -37.28 -24.57 9.70
C GLY A 40 -36.90 -25.28 8.41
N ILE A 41 -36.26 -24.58 7.47
CA ILE A 41 -35.95 -25.12 6.14
C ILE A 41 -34.82 -26.14 6.27
N SER A 42 -35.12 -27.40 5.99
CA SER A 42 -34.19 -28.52 6.14
C SER A 42 -33.73 -29.10 4.81
N VAL A 43 -32.53 -29.68 4.83
CA VAL A 43 -32.01 -30.47 3.71
C VAL A 43 -32.85 -31.73 3.53
N LYS A 44 -33.20 -32.07 2.28
CA LYS A 44 -33.85 -33.34 1.95
C LYS A 44 -32.81 -34.45 1.98
N SER A 45 -32.78 -35.23 3.07
CA SER A 45 -31.94 -36.43 3.13
C SER A 45 -32.58 -37.56 2.32
N GLU A 46 -31.79 -38.27 1.52
CA GLU A 46 -32.22 -39.53 0.86
C GLU A 46 -32.38 -40.68 1.86
N PHE A 47 -31.79 -40.54 3.06
CA PHE A 47 -31.85 -41.51 4.15
C PHE A 47 -32.73 -40.96 5.29
N ASP A 48 -33.82 -41.68 5.60
CA ASP A 48 -34.79 -41.31 6.64
C ASP A 48 -34.26 -41.62 8.05
N ASP A 49 -33.14 -41.00 8.41
CA ASP A 49 -32.43 -41.22 9.68
C ASP A 49 -33.04 -40.39 10.83
N GLY A 50 -34.20 -39.75 10.62
CA GLY A 50 -34.88 -38.90 11.61
C GLY A 50 -34.14 -37.63 12.02
N SER A 51 -32.97 -37.33 11.43
CA SER A 51 -32.18 -36.12 11.70
C SER A 51 -32.34 -35.09 10.59
N SER A 52 -33.35 -34.22 10.74
CA SER A 52 -33.56 -33.09 9.83
C SER A 52 -32.55 -31.98 10.16
N GLN A 53 -31.52 -31.82 9.34
CA GLN A 53 -30.55 -30.73 9.46
C GLN A 53 -31.03 -29.50 8.70
N LEU A 54 -31.04 -28.34 9.36
CA LEU A 54 -31.33 -27.06 8.70
C LEU A 54 -30.31 -26.76 7.61
N VAL A 55 -30.77 -26.16 6.53
CA VAL A 55 -29.91 -25.69 5.43
C VAL A 55 -28.87 -24.72 5.99
N LYS A 56 -27.59 -24.95 5.68
CA LYS A 56 -26.52 -24.08 6.17
C LYS A 56 -26.45 -22.81 5.34
N VAL A 57 -26.50 -21.66 5.99
CA VAL A 57 -26.21 -20.35 5.36
C VAL A 57 -24.77 -19.98 5.71
N ILE A 58 -23.92 -19.84 4.69
CA ILE A 58 -22.48 -19.59 4.86
C ILE A 58 -22.00 -18.39 4.04
N TRP A 59 -20.88 -17.82 4.47
CA TRP A 59 -20.15 -16.82 3.72
C TRP A 59 -19.39 -17.46 2.54
N GLY A 60 -19.53 -16.87 1.35
CA GLY A 60 -18.86 -17.30 0.13
C GLY A 60 -17.58 -16.53 -0.16
N GLN A 61 -16.50 -17.26 -0.47
CA GLN A 61 -15.30 -16.66 -1.06
C GLN A 61 -15.61 -16.21 -2.48
N ASP A 62 -15.39 -14.93 -2.78
CA ASP A 62 -15.92 -14.30 -3.98
C ASP A 62 -14.86 -13.70 -4.90
N GLU A 63 -13.58 -13.88 -4.58
CA GLU A 63 -12.47 -13.33 -5.37
C GLU A 63 -12.46 -13.85 -6.82
N THR A 64 -12.82 -15.13 -7.03
CA THR A 64 -12.97 -15.73 -8.36
C THR A 64 -14.23 -15.20 -9.06
N ALA A 65 -15.34 -15.08 -8.33
CA ALA A 65 -16.62 -14.59 -8.84
C ALA A 65 -16.55 -13.13 -9.31
N ARG A 66 -15.79 -12.28 -8.60
CA ARG A 66 -15.54 -10.88 -8.97
C ARG A 66 -14.82 -10.74 -10.31
N LEU A 67 -13.90 -11.65 -10.61
CA LEU A 67 -13.19 -11.70 -11.90
C LEU A 67 -14.08 -12.32 -12.99
N TYR A 68 -14.75 -13.43 -12.67
CA TYR A 68 -15.59 -14.16 -13.63
C TYR A 68 -16.73 -13.32 -14.17
N GLN A 69 -17.47 -12.59 -13.33
CA GLN A 69 -18.72 -11.90 -13.72
C GLN A 69 -18.59 -10.95 -14.92
N ASN A 70 -17.40 -10.38 -15.15
CA ASN A 70 -17.12 -9.43 -16.25
C ASN A 70 -16.25 -10.03 -17.35
N SER A 71 -15.80 -11.28 -17.17
CA SER A 71 -14.93 -11.97 -18.12
C SER A 71 -15.64 -12.26 -19.45
N GLU A 72 -14.87 -12.35 -20.53
CA GLU A 72 -15.37 -12.80 -21.83
C GLU A 72 -15.91 -14.24 -21.76
N ARG A 73 -15.38 -15.06 -20.85
CA ARG A 73 -15.86 -16.40 -20.57
C ARG A 73 -17.31 -16.39 -20.07
N ALA A 74 -17.61 -15.58 -19.04
CA ALA A 74 -18.96 -15.47 -18.51
C ALA A 74 -19.96 -14.92 -19.53
N LYS A 75 -19.52 -14.00 -20.41
CA LYS A 75 -20.35 -13.49 -21.52
C LYS A 75 -20.68 -14.57 -22.54
N LYS A 76 -19.76 -15.49 -22.82
CA LYS A 76 -19.98 -16.62 -23.73
C LYS A 76 -20.83 -17.73 -23.11
N GLU A 77 -20.58 -18.07 -21.85
CA GLU A 77 -21.34 -19.11 -21.14
C GLU A 77 -22.78 -18.68 -20.85
N PHE A 78 -22.99 -17.42 -20.46
CA PHE A 78 -24.31 -16.89 -20.12
C PHE A 78 -24.57 -15.53 -20.79
N PRO A 79 -24.81 -15.48 -22.11
CA PRO A 79 -25.02 -14.22 -22.83
C PRO A 79 -26.18 -13.40 -22.27
N ASP A 80 -27.31 -14.06 -21.97
CA ASP A 80 -28.57 -13.41 -21.60
C ASP A 80 -28.71 -13.15 -20.08
N LYS A 81 -27.68 -13.45 -19.29
CA LYS A 81 -27.71 -13.23 -17.83
C LYS A 81 -26.99 -11.95 -17.42
N PRO A 82 -27.55 -11.18 -16.47
CA PRO A 82 -26.89 -9.99 -15.95
C PRO A 82 -25.65 -10.35 -15.12
N THR A 83 -24.75 -9.39 -14.94
CA THR A 83 -23.47 -9.55 -14.24
C THR A 83 -23.63 -10.15 -12.84
N LEU A 84 -24.62 -9.70 -12.06
CA LEU A 84 -24.84 -10.20 -10.70
C LEU A 84 -25.28 -11.68 -10.65
N VAL A 85 -26.01 -12.15 -11.67
CA VAL A 85 -26.36 -13.58 -11.78
C VAL A 85 -25.12 -14.40 -12.11
N LYS A 86 -24.23 -13.89 -12.99
CA LYS A 86 -22.94 -14.55 -13.28
C LYS A 86 -22.05 -14.64 -12.04
N TYR A 87 -22.04 -13.60 -11.21
CA TYR A 87 -21.38 -13.58 -9.91
C TYR A 87 -21.94 -14.67 -8.98
N ALA A 88 -23.27 -14.75 -8.83
CA ALA A 88 -23.91 -15.79 -8.00
C ALA A 88 -23.63 -17.22 -8.51
N ILE A 89 -23.61 -17.43 -9.84
CA ILE A 89 -23.26 -18.72 -10.44
C ILE A 89 -21.82 -19.11 -10.08
N SER A 90 -20.86 -18.19 -10.16
CA SER A 90 -19.47 -18.48 -9.79
C SER A 90 -19.28 -18.75 -8.30
N LEU A 91 -20.04 -18.08 -7.42
CA LEU A 91 -20.08 -18.42 -5.99
C LEU A 91 -20.56 -19.87 -5.75
N GLY A 92 -21.63 -20.28 -6.43
CA GLY A 92 -22.11 -21.66 -6.36
C GLY A 92 -21.09 -22.66 -6.88
N ARG A 93 -20.44 -22.35 -8.01
CA ARG A 93 -19.38 -23.20 -8.58
C ARG A 93 -18.14 -23.29 -7.69
N TYR A 94 -17.79 -22.23 -6.97
CA TYR A 94 -16.69 -22.25 -6.01
C TYR A 94 -16.99 -23.20 -4.84
N LEU A 95 -18.24 -23.23 -4.38
CA LEU A 95 -18.66 -24.17 -3.34
C LEU A 95 -18.60 -25.63 -3.82
N GLN A 96 -18.92 -25.87 -5.10
CA GLN A 96 -18.84 -27.20 -5.71
C GLN A 96 -17.40 -27.67 -5.92
N ASP A 97 -16.56 -26.83 -6.53
CA ASP A 97 -15.13 -27.12 -6.71
C ASP A 97 -14.28 -25.84 -6.82
N PRO A 98 -13.60 -25.45 -5.73
CA PRO A 98 -12.69 -24.31 -5.74
C PRO A 98 -11.56 -24.44 -6.76
N LEU A 99 -11.02 -25.65 -6.94
CA LEU A 99 -9.87 -25.89 -7.82
C LEU A 99 -10.20 -25.48 -9.26
N LEU A 100 -11.38 -25.87 -9.75
CA LEU A 100 -11.83 -25.54 -11.09
C LEU A 100 -12.06 -24.03 -11.25
N GLU A 101 -12.62 -23.35 -10.25
CA GLU A 101 -12.80 -21.89 -10.32
C GLU A 101 -11.46 -21.16 -10.40
N TYR A 102 -10.42 -21.57 -9.66
CA TYR A 102 -9.09 -20.98 -9.79
C TYR A 102 -8.41 -21.30 -11.14
N ILE A 103 -8.42 -22.57 -11.56
CA ILE A 103 -7.80 -23.01 -12.84
C ILE A 103 -8.37 -22.25 -14.03
N THR A 104 -9.67 -21.99 -13.99
CA THR A 104 -10.38 -21.39 -15.13
C THR A 104 -10.13 -19.89 -15.26
N LEU A 105 -9.56 -19.22 -14.24
CA LEU A 105 -9.17 -17.80 -14.32
C LEU A 105 -8.06 -17.56 -15.36
N GLY A 106 -7.21 -18.56 -15.64
CA GLY A 106 -6.09 -18.37 -16.55
C GLY A 106 -5.14 -17.28 -16.05
N ASP A 107 -4.78 -16.31 -16.90
CA ASP A 107 -3.86 -15.23 -16.51
C ASP A 107 -4.48 -14.22 -15.52
N ASP A 108 -5.81 -14.15 -15.42
CA ASP A 108 -6.50 -13.26 -14.47
C ASP A 108 -6.17 -13.62 -13.01
N ILE A 109 -5.67 -14.83 -12.76
CA ILE A 109 -5.23 -15.29 -11.43
C ILE A 109 -4.15 -14.38 -10.82
N LEU A 110 -3.33 -13.73 -11.66
CA LEU A 110 -2.28 -12.80 -11.20
C LEU A 110 -2.86 -11.53 -10.58
N SER A 111 -4.15 -11.24 -10.81
CA SER A 111 -4.85 -10.15 -10.16
C SER A 111 -5.22 -10.47 -8.71
N LEU A 112 -5.23 -11.75 -8.34
CA LEU A 112 -5.43 -12.18 -6.96
C LEU A 112 -4.16 -12.00 -6.14
N THR A 113 -4.34 -11.69 -4.85
CA THR A 113 -3.23 -11.52 -3.90
C THR A 113 -3.25 -12.68 -2.92
N PHE A 114 -2.42 -13.68 -3.15
CA PHE A 114 -2.27 -14.84 -2.26
C PHE A 114 -1.40 -14.53 -1.04
N HIS A 115 -0.50 -13.55 -1.17
CA HIS A 115 0.43 -13.16 -0.11
C HIS A 115 0.74 -11.66 -0.15
N GLU A 116 0.93 -11.04 1.02
CA GLU A 116 1.16 -9.58 1.16
C GLU A 116 2.39 -9.10 0.40
N HIS A 117 3.40 -9.96 0.28
CA HIS A 117 4.67 -9.67 -0.39
C HIS A 117 4.72 -10.18 -1.84
N GLN A 118 3.61 -10.67 -2.40
CA GLN A 118 3.56 -11.18 -3.78
C GLN A 118 4.06 -10.14 -4.80
N LYS A 119 3.78 -8.85 -4.56
CA LYS A 119 4.21 -7.75 -5.45
C LYS A 119 5.72 -7.46 -5.40
N LEU A 120 6.47 -8.12 -4.51
CA LEU A 120 7.94 -7.99 -4.43
C LEU A 120 8.67 -8.94 -5.39
N ILE A 121 7.96 -9.86 -6.04
CA ILE A 121 8.51 -10.82 -7.01
C ILE A 121 7.90 -10.62 -8.40
N SER A 122 8.51 -11.22 -9.43
CA SER A 122 8.00 -11.13 -10.81
C SER A 122 6.72 -11.95 -10.98
N ASN A 123 5.86 -11.51 -11.89
CA ASN A 123 4.64 -12.24 -12.24
C ASN A 123 4.93 -13.63 -12.82
N ASP A 124 6.06 -13.81 -13.50
CA ASP A 124 6.47 -15.11 -14.03
C ASP A 124 6.73 -16.11 -12.91
N LEU A 125 7.40 -15.68 -11.83
CA LEU A 125 7.65 -16.53 -10.67
C LEU A 125 6.35 -16.86 -9.92
N VAL A 126 5.43 -15.89 -9.79
CA VAL A 126 4.10 -16.14 -9.21
C VAL A 126 3.36 -17.19 -10.04
N LYS A 127 3.36 -17.04 -11.37
CA LYS A 127 2.69 -17.97 -12.27
C LYS A 127 3.29 -19.37 -12.17
N GLU A 128 4.62 -19.51 -12.13
CA GLU A 128 5.29 -20.80 -11.98
C GLU A 128 4.87 -21.51 -10.68
N VAL A 129 4.83 -20.79 -9.56
CA VAL A 129 4.42 -21.34 -8.25
C VAL A 129 2.94 -21.73 -8.23
N VAL A 130 2.08 -20.95 -8.87
CA VAL A 130 0.64 -21.25 -8.97
C VAL A 130 0.40 -22.46 -9.89
N GLU A 131 1.11 -22.52 -11.03
CA GLU A 131 1.01 -23.64 -11.96
C GLU A 131 1.54 -24.94 -11.34
N SER A 132 2.60 -24.90 -10.53
CA SER A 132 3.08 -26.09 -9.81
C SER A 132 2.05 -26.61 -8.79
N ALA A 133 1.39 -25.70 -8.05
CA ALA A 133 0.30 -26.07 -7.15
C ALA A 133 -0.91 -26.69 -7.90
N PHE A 134 -1.23 -26.19 -9.10
CA PHE A 134 -2.25 -26.81 -9.95
C PHE A 134 -1.86 -28.20 -10.43
N VAL A 135 -0.59 -28.43 -10.77
CA VAL A 135 -0.10 -29.76 -11.13
C VAL A 135 -0.28 -30.72 -9.95
N ASP A 136 0.17 -30.35 -8.75
CA ASP A 136 0.03 -31.20 -7.57
C ASP A 136 -1.43 -31.56 -7.29
N LEU A 137 -2.32 -30.55 -7.27
CA LEU A 137 -3.74 -30.76 -6.98
C LEU A 137 -4.47 -31.52 -8.10
N ALA A 138 -4.21 -31.24 -9.37
CA ALA A 138 -4.88 -31.93 -10.48
C ALA A 138 -4.54 -33.42 -10.52
N ASN A 139 -3.27 -33.78 -10.26
CA ASN A 139 -2.85 -35.19 -10.22
C ASN A 139 -3.32 -35.90 -8.94
N ALA A 140 -3.39 -35.18 -7.81
CA ALA A 140 -3.90 -35.71 -6.56
C ALA A 140 -5.41 -35.99 -6.62
N VAL A 141 -6.21 -35.02 -7.06
CA VAL A 141 -7.67 -35.17 -7.15
C VAL A 141 -8.04 -36.15 -8.25
N GLY A 142 -7.36 -36.08 -9.40
CA GLY A 142 -7.71 -36.81 -10.60
C GLY A 142 -8.69 -36.04 -11.48
N VAL A 143 -8.73 -36.38 -12.76
CA VAL A 143 -9.57 -35.72 -13.77
C VAL A 143 -10.37 -36.77 -14.52
N ASP A 144 -11.70 -36.67 -14.51
CA ASP A 144 -12.55 -37.52 -15.33
C ASP A 144 -12.42 -37.11 -16.80
N ILE A 145 -11.84 -38.00 -17.60
CA ILE A 145 -11.53 -37.71 -19.00
C ILE A 145 -12.78 -37.61 -19.88
N ASN A 146 -13.81 -38.42 -19.60
CA ASN A 146 -15.05 -38.44 -20.37
C ASN A 146 -15.91 -37.21 -20.04
N GLU A 147 -15.93 -36.81 -18.78
CA GLU A 147 -16.57 -35.56 -18.37
C GLU A 147 -15.83 -34.35 -18.93
N SER A 148 -14.50 -34.39 -19.01
CA SER A 148 -13.69 -33.33 -19.63
C SER A 148 -13.98 -33.12 -21.12
N VAL A 149 -14.53 -34.10 -21.84
CA VAL A 149 -14.99 -33.92 -23.22
C VAL A 149 -16.25 -33.04 -23.28
N ARG A 150 -17.07 -33.06 -22.22
CA ARG A 150 -18.38 -32.37 -22.15
C ARG A 150 -18.30 -31.04 -21.39
N ASP A 151 -17.58 -30.99 -20.28
CA ASP A 151 -17.39 -29.80 -19.46
C ASP A 151 -16.08 -29.09 -19.81
N SER A 152 -16.21 -27.89 -20.38
CA SER A 152 -15.08 -27.03 -20.73
C SER A 152 -14.26 -26.59 -19.51
N ARG A 153 -14.86 -26.47 -18.31
CA ARG A 153 -14.14 -26.11 -17.08
C ARG A 153 -13.20 -27.24 -16.67
N LEU A 154 -13.73 -28.46 -16.54
CA LEU A 154 -12.94 -29.64 -16.19
C LEU A 154 -11.84 -29.92 -17.23
N ALA A 155 -12.12 -29.68 -18.52
CA ALA A 155 -11.14 -29.77 -19.60
C ALA A 155 -9.88 -28.91 -19.37
N GLN A 156 -10.02 -27.74 -18.72
CA GLN A 156 -8.89 -26.86 -18.43
C GLN A 156 -7.91 -27.46 -17.41
N THR A 157 -8.36 -28.39 -16.57
CA THR A 157 -7.53 -29.07 -15.57
C THR A 157 -6.57 -30.06 -16.23
N LEU A 158 -6.92 -30.64 -17.39
CA LEU A 158 -6.09 -31.62 -18.09
C LEU A 158 -4.70 -31.09 -18.47
N LYS A 159 -4.54 -29.78 -18.69
CA LYS A 159 -3.24 -29.20 -19.02
C LYS A 159 -2.24 -29.28 -17.86
N TYR A 160 -2.70 -29.53 -16.63
CA TYR A 160 -1.90 -29.66 -15.42
C TYR A 160 -1.67 -31.13 -15.00
N VAL A 161 -2.25 -32.10 -15.72
CA VAL A 161 -1.98 -33.53 -15.48
C VAL A 161 -0.56 -33.89 -15.93
N GLY A 162 0.11 -34.76 -15.17
CA GLY A 162 1.49 -35.17 -15.40
C GLY A 162 1.75 -35.64 -16.83
N GLY A 163 2.76 -35.05 -17.50
CA GLY A 163 3.09 -35.38 -18.89
C GLY A 163 2.18 -34.73 -19.95
N LEU A 164 1.05 -34.17 -19.54
CA LEU A 164 0.22 -33.30 -20.37
C LEU A 164 0.71 -31.85 -20.31
N GLY A 165 0.04 -31.02 -21.08
CA GLY A 165 0.30 -29.60 -21.27
C GLY A 165 -0.77 -29.07 -22.22
N PRO A 166 -0.89 -27.75 -22.43
CA PRO A 166 -2.03 -27.16 -23.15
C PRO A 166 -2.29 -27.79 -24.53
N ARG A 167 -1.21 -28.02 -25.30
CA ARG A 167 -1.25 -28.64 -26.64
C ARG A 167 -1.66 -30.12 -26.58
N LYS A 168 -1.11 -30.88 -25.64
CA LYS A 168 -1.37 -32.32 -25.51
C LYS A 168 -2.78 -32.60 -24.99
N ALA A 169 -3.22 -31.85 -23.98
CA ALA A 169 -4.57 -31.95 -23.42
C ALA A 169 -5.63 -31.68 -24.50
N SER A 170 -5.50 -30.56 -25.23
CA SER A 170 -6.43 -30.22 -26.32
C SER A 170 -6.41 -31.26 -27.45
N GLY A 171 -5.23 -31.78 -27.79
CA GLY A 171 -5.08 -32.84 -28.80
C GLY A 171 -5.73 -34.15 -28.38
N MET A 172 -5.56 -34.55 -27.12
CA MET A 172 -6.15 -35.75 -26.55
C MET A 172 -7.68 -35.69 -26.62
N LEU A 173 -8.31 -34.63 -26.11
CA LEU A 173 -9.77 -34.47 -26.15
C LEU A 173 -10.33 -34.53 -27.57
N ARG A 174 -9.68 -33.85 -28.52
CA ARG A 174 -10.08 -33.88 -29.93
C ARG A 174 -9.96 -35.29 -30.52
N ASN A 175 -8.88 -36.00 -30.22
CA ASN A 175 -8.67 -37.34 -30.74
C ASN A 175 -9.63 -38.37 -30.13
N ILE A 176 -10.05 -38.19 -28.86
CA ILE A 176 -11.11 -39.00 -28.24
C ILE A 176 -12.43 -38.81 -28.98
N ALA A 177 -12.82 -37.57 -29.27
CA ALA A 177 -14.04 -37.28 -30.04
C ALA A 177 -13.98 -37.89 -31.46
N GLN A 178 -12.84 -37.81 -32.14
CA GLN A 178 -12.67 -38.28 -33.52
C GLN A 178 -12.51 -39.80 -33.66
N LYS A 179 -11.73 -40.44 -32.79
CA LYS A 179 -11.37 -41.87 -32.93
C LYS A 179 -12.30 -42.81 -32.16
N LEU A 180 -12.84 -42.36 -31.02
CA LEU A 180 -13.61 -43.20 -30.08
C LEU A 180 -15.07 -42.79 -29.95
N GLY A 181 -15.54 -41.81 -30.73
CA GLY A 181 -16.92 -41.34 -30.63
C GLY A 181 -17.25 -40.64 -29.31
N SER A 182 -16.24 -40.01 -28.68
CA SER A 182 -16.35 -39.19 -27.44
C SER A 182 -16.39 -39.94 -26.10
N VAL A 183 -16.23 -41.27 -26.07
CA VAL A 183 -16.19 -42.05 -24.83
C VAL A 183 -14.95 -42.94 -24.81
N LEU A 184 -14.13 -42.79 -23.78
CA LEU A 184 -13.04 -43.69 -23.43
C LEU A 184 -13.56 -44.71 -22.40
N THR A 185 -13.39 -46.00 -22.64
CA THR A 185 -13.87 -47.05 -21.72
C THR A 185 -12.77 -47.58 -20.79
N THR A 186 -11.53 -47.67 -21.27
CA THR A 186 -10.40 -48.12 -20.46
C THR A 186 -9.14 -47.28 -20.72
N ARG A 187 -8.23 -47.24 -19.74
CA ARG A 187 -6.95 -46.51 -19.87
C ARG A 187 -6.10 -47.09 -21.00
N SER A 188 -6.16 -48.40 -21.26
CA SER A 188 -5.43 -49.06 -22.35
C SER A 188 -5.70 -48.46 -23.72
N GLN A 189 -6.91 -47.93 -23.95
CA GLN A 189 -7.28 -47.26 -25.19
C GLN A 189 -6.47 -45.99 -25.46
N LEU A 190 -5.88 -45.37 -24.44
CA LEU A 190 -4.97 -44.22 -24.61
C LEU A 190 -3.74 -44.57 -25.43
N ILE A 191 -3.30 -45.84 -25.40
CA ILE A 191 -2.19 -46.35 -26.22
C ILE A 191 -2.73 -46.98 -27.50
N GLU A 192 -3.76 -47.83 -27.41
CA GLU A 192 -4.32 -48.57 -28.56
C GLU A 192 -4.75 -47.64 -29.71
N TYR A 193 -5.37 -46.51 -29.37
CA TYR A 193 -5.82 -45.51 -30.34
C TYR A 193 -4.82 -44.37 -30.54
N GLU A 194 -3.57 -44.53 -30.07
CA GLU A 194 -2.48 -43.56 -30.20
C GLU A 194 -2.88 -42.15 -29.71
N LEU A 195 -3.62 -42.08 -28.60
CA LEU A 195 -4.00 -40.81 -27.97
C LEU A 195 -2.82 -40.20 -27.21
N THR A 196 -1.92 -41.04 -26.72
CA THR A 196 -0.71 -40.67 -25.99
C THR A 196 0.49 -41.49 -26.45
N THR A 197 1.69 -40.96 -26.25
CA THR A 197 2.92 -41.76 -26.38
C THR A 197 3.18 -42.53 -25.09
N ARG A 198 4.02 -43.57 -25.15
CA ARG A 198 4.38 -44.41 -23.99
C ARG A 198 4.75 -43.61 -22.74
N THR A 199 5.65 -42.63 -22.85
CA THR A 199 6.09 -41.84 -21.69
C THR A 199 4.97 -40.95 -21.15
N ILE A 200 4.12 -40.40 -22.02
CA ILE A 200 2.99 -39.58 -21.60
C ILE A 200 1.97 -40.46 -20.86
N PHE A 201 1.66 -41.64 -21.40
CA PHE A 201 0.76 -42.59 -20.77
C PHE A 201 1.20 -42.96 -19.34
N ILE A 202 2.49 -43.29 -19.16
CA ILE A 202 3.06 -43.62 -17.84
C ILE A 202 2.88 -42.43 -16.87
N ASN A 203 3.02 -41.20 -17.36
CA ASN A 203 2.92 -40.03 -16.48
C ASN A 203 1.47 -39.64 -16.15
N CYS A 204 0.52 -39.83 -17.06
CA CYS A 204 -0.85 -39.31 -16.88
C CYS A 204 -1.89 -40.35 -16.46
N SER A 205 -1.67 -41.64 -16.75
CA SER A 205 -2.73 -42.65 -16.67
C SER A 205 -3.43 -42.72 -15.30
N ALA A 206 -2.67 -42.73 -14.20
CA ALA A 206 -3.21 -42.81 -12.84
C ALA A 206 -4.06 -41.58 -12.43
N ALA A 207 -3.80 -40.41 -13.01
CA ALA A 207 -4.55 -39.19 -12.75
C ALA A 207 -5.82 -39.08 -13.61
N LEU A 208 -5.92 -39.84 -14.71
CA LEU A 208 -7.09 -39.86 -15.58
C LEU A 208 -8.10 -40.87 -15.05
N LYS A 209 -9.21 -40.37 -14.51
CA LYS A 209 -10.34 -41.18 -14.04
C LYS A 209 -11.23 -41.53 -15.22
N ILE A 210 -11.70 -42.77 -15.26
CA ILE A 210 -12.76 -43.22 -16.17
C ILE A 210 -13.91 -43.73 -15.31
N SER A 211 -15.00 -42.97 -15.23
CA SER A 211 -16.18 -43.43 -14.47
C SER A 211 -16.87 -44.61 -15.16
N LEU A 212 -17.28 -45.60 -14.37
CA LEU A 212 -17.98 -46.81 -14.86
C LEU A 212 -19.29 -46.43 -15.55
N ASN A 213 -19.48 -46.89 -16.78
CA ASN A 213 -20.76 -46.82 -17.48
C ASN A 213 -21.59 -48.07 -17.16
N LYS A 214 -22.93 -47.93 -17.07
CA LYS A 214 -23.86 -49.04 -16.72
C LYS A 214 -23.90 -50.20 -17.73
N SER A 215 -23.24 -50.08 -18.89
CA SER A 215 -23.18 -51.12 -19.92
C SER A 215 -21.87 -51.89 -19.82
N ILE A 216 -21.75 -52.75 -18.80
CA ILE A 216 -20.54 -53.51 -18.51
C ILE A 216 -20.43 -54.71 -19.45
N ASN A 217 -19.24 -54.91 -20.03
CA ASN A 217 -18.86 -56.15 -20.69
C ASN A 217 -18.15 -57.04 -19.66
N VAL A 218 -18.65 -58.26 -19.43
CA VAL A 218 -18.23 -59.11 -18.28
C VAL A 218 -16.73 -59.47 -18.29
N LYS A 219 -16.06 -59.38 -19.43
CA LYS A 219 -14.64 -59.75 -19.60
C LYS A 219 -13.62 -58.71 -19.13
N ASP A 220 -13.92 -57.42 -19.23
CA ASP A 220 -12.97 -56.33 -18.89
C ASP A 220 -13.29 -55.70 -17.53
N PHE A 221 -14.23 -56.28 -16.78
CA PHE A 221 -14.81 -55.66 -15.60
C PHE A 221 -13.79 -55.35 -14.49
N GLU A 222 -12.77 -56.19 -14.28
CA GLU A 222 -11.73 -55.90 -13.29
C GLU A 222 -10.87 -54.69 -13.66
N ILE A 223 -10.52 -54.58 -14.94
CA ILE A 223 -9.70 -53.47 -15.45
C ILE A 223 -10.51 -52.18 -15.39
N GLU A 224 -11.79 -52.23 -15.76
CA GLU A 224 -12.70 -51.09 -15.66
C GLU A 224 -12.86 -50.61 -14.20
N ILE A 225 -12.91 -51.51 -13.23
CA ILE A 225 -12.92 -51.13 -11.81
C ILE A 225 -11.61 -50.44 -11.42
N LEU A 226 -10.45 -51.00 -11.77
CA LEU A 226 -9.16 -50.40 -11.43
C LEU A 226 -8.94 -49.03 -12.11
N ASP A 227 -9.54 -48.80 -13.29
CA ASP A 227 -9.54 -47.50 -13.97
C ASP A 227 -10.38 -46.43 -13.22
N THR A 228 -11.24 -46.83 -12.28
CA THR A 228 -11.92 -45.93 -11.31
C THR A 228 -11.09 -45.65 -10.05
N THR A 229 -9.80 -45.97 -10.06
CA THR A 229 -8.89 -45.75 -8.92
C THR A 229 -7.64 -44.98 -9.35
N ARG A 230 -6.88 -44.47 -8.37
CA ARG A 230 -5.55 -43.88 -8.60
C ARG A 230 -4.43 -44.93 -8.80
N ILE A 231 -4.77 -46.22 -8.81
CA ILE A 231 -3.78 -47.27 -9.05
C ILE A 231 -3.26 -47.11 -10.47
N HIS A 232 -1.95 -47.10 -10.63
CA HIS A 232 -1.34 -47.00 -11.95
C HIS A 232 -1.44 -48.36 -12.68
N PRO A 233 -1.68 -48.40 -14.01
CA PRO A 233 -1.77 -49.64 -14.79
C PRO A 233 -0.59 -50.61 -14.62
N GLU A 234 0.60 -50.10 -14.29
CA GLU A 234 1.78 -50.94 -13.99
C GLU A 234 1.62 -51.84 -12.76
N ASP A 235 0.73 -51.45 -11.83
CA ASP A 235 0.51 -52.11 -10.54
C ASP A 235 -0.85 -52.84 -10.49
N TYR A 236 -1.57 -52.98 -11.62
CA TYR A 236 -2.86 -53.69 -11.66
C TYR A 236 -2.72 -55.17 -11.24
N GLN A 237 -1.69 -55.85 -11.74
CA GLN A 237 -1.40 -57.23 -11.32
C GLN A 237 -1.13 -57.32 -9.81
N LEU A 238 -0.46 -56.31 -9.25
CA LEU A 238 -0.18 -56.26 -7.82
C LEU A 238 -1.46 -56.03 -7.00
N ALA A 239 -2.37 -55.19 -7.48
CA ALA A 239 -3.66 -54.95 -6.86
C ALA A 239 -4.54 -56.21 -6.84
N MET A 240 -4.60 -56.94 -7.97
CA MET A 240 -5.32 -58.21 -8.06
C MET A 240 -4.76 -59.26 -7.10
N LYS A 241 -3.42 -59.38 -7.02
CA LYS A 241 -2.79 -60.28 -6.05
C LYS A 241 -3.12 -59.91 -4.61
N MET A 242 -3.06 -58.62 -4.27
CA MET A 242 -3.36 -58.16 -2.91
C MET A 242 -4.83 -58.39 -2.53
N ALA A 243 -5.75 -58.32 -3.50
CA ALA A 243 -7.15 -58.65 -3.30
C ALA A 243 -7.38 -60.16 -3.09
N ALA A 244 -6.68 -61.01 -3.86
CA ALA A 244 -6.74 -62.46 -3.71
C ALA A 244 -6.26 -62.91 -2.31
N ASP A 245 -5.12 -62.37 -1.88
CA ASP A 245 -4.55 -62.67 -0.56
C ASP A 245 -5.46 -62.20 0.59
N ALA A 246 -6.18 -61.08 0.42
CA ALA A 246 -7.13 -60.60 1.44
C ALA A 246 -8.42 -61.44 1.53
N LEU A 247 -8.74 -62.19 0.47
CA LEU A 247 -9.87 -63.11 0.43
C LEU A 247 -9.47 -64.55 0.80
N ASP A 248 -8.21 -64.79 1.15
CA ASP A 248 -7.63 -66.12 1.40
C ASP A 248 -7.91 -67.09 0.23
N MET A 249 -7.82 -66.60 -1.01
CA MET A 249 -8.07 -67.43 -2.20
C MET A 249 -6.88 -68.33 -2.52
N ASP A 250 -7.13 -69.61 -2.78
CA ASP A 250 -6.10 -70.54 -3.25
C ASP A 250 -5.60 -70.16 -4.66
N GLU A 251 -4.29 -70.26 -4.90
CA GLU A 251 -3.66 -69.95 -6.20
C GLU A 251 -4.22 -70.82 -7.36
N GLU A 252 -4.83 -71.98 -7.05
CA GLU A 252 -5.45 -72.92 -7.98
C GLU A 252 -6.95 -72.66 -8.23
N SER A 253 -7.52 -71.59 -7.66
CA SER A 253 -8.94 -71.23 -7.86
C SER A 253 -9.23 -70.79 -9.30
N GLU A 254 -10.33 -71.27 -9.91
CA GLU A 254 -10.76 -70.85 -11.25
C GLU A 254 -10.97 -69.33 -11.38
N LEU A 255 -11.26 -68.63 -10.28
CA LEU A 255 -11.40 -67.16 -10.24
C LEU A 255 -10.07 -66.43 -10.39
N HIS A 256 -8.96 -67.03 -9.91
CA HIS A 256 -7.62 -66.51 -10.11
C HIS A 256 -7.18 -66.64 -11.58
N GLU A 257 -7.70 -67.62 -12.32
CA GLU A 257 -7.41 -67.84 -13.74
C GLU A 257 -8.35 -67.08 -14.70
N LYS A 258 -9.63 -66.86 -14.35
CA LYS A 258 -10.65 -66.28 -15.24
C LYS A 258 -10.93 -64.79 -15.02
N GLY A 259 -10.38 -64.18 -13.97
CA GLY A 259 -10.66 -62.79 -13.57
C GLY A 259 -11.99 -62.68 -12.82
N GLY A 260 -12.03 -61.86 -11.77
CA GLY A 260 -13.19 -61.59 -10.93
C GLY A 260 -12.86 -61.32 -9.45
N VAL A 261 -11.59 -61.40 -9.05
CA VAL A 261 -11.12 -61.23 -7.68
C VAL A 261 -11.44 -59.85 -7.14
N ILE A 262 -11.22 -58.79 -7.93
CA ILE A 262 -11.51 -57.42 -7.49
C ILE A 262 -13.01 -57.22 -7.29
N LYS A 263 -13.83 -57.80 -8.18
CA LYS A 263 -15.29 -57.77 -8.06
C LYS A 263 -15.74 -58.48 -6.79
N GLU A 264 -15.24 -59.67 -6.53
CA GLU A 264 -15.58 -60.46 -5.34
C GLU A 264 -15.15 -59.73 -4.05
N LEU A 265 -14.01 -59.04 -4.05
CA LEU A 265 -13.60 -58.22 -2.91
C LEU A 265 -14.58 -57.07 -2.65
N LEU A 266 -15.01 -56.38 -3.71
CA LEU A 266 -15.96 -55.27 -3.63
C LEU A 266 -17.38 -55.71 -3.24
N GLU A 267 -17.81 -56.90 -3.67
CA GLU A 267 -19.12 -57.48 -3.31
C GLU A 267 -19.15 -58.01 -1.87
N ASN A 268 -18.01 -58.46 -1.33
CA ASN A 268 -17.89 -58.93 0.04
C ASN A 268 -17.62 -57.78 1.02
N ASP A 269 -16.35 -57.56 1.36
CA ASP A 269 -15.92 -56.52 2.31
C ASP A 269 -14.49 -56.06 1.97
N PRO A 270 -14.34 -54.90 1.33
CA PRO A 270 -13.04 -54.30 1.05
C PRO A 270 -12.19 -54.04 2.31
N SER A 271 -12.83 -53.95 3.49
CA SER A 271 -12.14 -53.68 4.76
C SER A 271 -11.20 -54.81 5.17
N LYS A 272 -11.37 -56.02 4.62
CA LYS A 272 -10.45 -57.16 4.81
C LYS A 272 -9.00 -56.82 4.42
N LEU A 273 -8.80 -55.90 3.47
CA LEU A 273 -7.47 -55.42 3.11
C LEU A 273 -6.71 -54.76 4.28
N ASN A 274 -7.40 -54.32 5.33
CA ASN A 274 -6.76 -53.77 6.54
C ASN A 274 -6.09 -54.84 7.40
N LEU A 275 -6.48 -56.11 7.24
CA LEU A 275 -5.92 -57.23 7.98
C LEU A 275 -4.56 -57.69 7.43
N LEU A 276 -4.23 -57.30 6.19
CA LEU A 276 -2.97 -57.65 5.55
C LEU A 276 -1.77 -56.97 6.22
N ASN A 277 -0.73 -57.76 6.55
CA ASN A 277 0.55 -57.21 6.97
C ASN A 277 1.36 -56.71 5.77
N LEU A 278 1.16 -55.43 5.42
CA LEU A 278 1.82 -54.80 4.28
C LEU A 278 3.36 -54.79 4.37
N ASN A 279 3.95 -54.88 5.57
CA ASN A 279 5.41 -54.93 5.71
C ASN A 279 5.96 -56.26 5.21
N ASP A 280 5.33 -57.36 5.59
CA ASP A 280 5.76 -58.70 5.16
C ASP A 280 5.53 -58.88 3.66
N PHE A 281 4.38 -58.40 3.16
CA PHE A 281 4.07 -58.42 1.73
C PHE A 281 5.09 -57.60 0.92
N ALA A 282 5.43 -56.39 1.38
CA ALA A 282 6.47 -55.57 0.75
C ALA A 282 7.85 -56.24 0.77
N ASN A 283 8.22 -56.90 1.87
CA ASN A 283 9.47 -57.65 1.99
C ASN A 283 9.53 -58.83 1.00
N GLN A 284 8.42 -59.54 0.80
CA GLN A 284 8.33 -60.62 -0.19
C GLN A 284 8.50 -60.09 -1.62
N ILE A 285 7.81 -59.00 -1.97
CA ILE A 285 7.96 -58.35 -3.28
C ILE A 285 9.39 -57.87 -3.50
N TYR A 286 10.03 -57.30 -2.49
CA TYR A 286 11.40 -56.84 -2.58
C TYR A 286 12.38 -58.02 -2.83
N LYS A 287 12.16 -59.17 -2.19
CA LYS A 287 12.97 -60.38 -2.44
C LYS A 287 12.82 -60.90 -3.87
N LEU A 288 11.63 -60.81 -4.46
CA LEU A 288 11.35 -61.33 -5.81
C LEU A 288 11.76 -60.35 -6.93
N THR A 289 11.52 -59.06 -6.73
CA THR A 289 11.60 -58.04 -7.80
C THR A 289 12.69 -56.99 -7.58
N HIS A 290 13.29 -56.95 -6.39
CA HIS A 290 14.21 -55.89 -5.94
C HIS A 290 13.61 -54.47 -5.98
N LYS A 291 12.28 -54.33 -6.00
CA LYS A 291 11.57 -53.04 -5.97
C LYS A 291 10.97 -52.75 -4.60
N LEU A 292 11.11 -51.51 -4.14
CA LEU A 292 10.48 -51.02 -2.91
C LEU A 292 9.06 -50.52 -3.22
N LYS A 293 8.04 -51.34 -2.94
CA LYS A 293 6.64 -51.05 -3.28
C LYS A 293 5.72 -50.81 -2.07
N PHE A 294 6.26 -50.65 -0.85
CA PHE A 294 5.45 -50.46 0.36
C PHE A 294 4.45 -49.29 0.26
N ARG A 295 4.87 -48.13 -0.27
CA ARG A 295 3.96 -46.99 -0.48
C ARG A 295 2.90 -47.26 -1.55
N SER A 296 3.26 -47.94 -2.63
CA SER A 296 2.31 -48.38 -3.65
C SER A 296 1.26 -49.32 -3.06
N LEU A 297 1.67 -50.28 -2.22
CA LEU A 297 0.74 -51.18 -1.53
C LEU A 297 -0.22 -50.44 -0.60
N GLN A 298 0.28 -49.47 0.16
CA GLN A 298 -0.58 -48.61 0.99
C GLN A 298 -1.61 -47.85 0.14
N ALA A 299 -1.18 -47.28 -0.99
CA ALA A 299 -2.06 -46.55 -1.90
C ALA A 299 -3.11 -47.49 -2.54
N ILE A 300 -2.69 -48.65 -3.05
CA ILE A 300 -3.59 -49.67 -3.61
C ILE A 300 -4.63 -50.08 -2.57
N ARG A 301 -4.22 -50.30 -1.31
CA ARG A 301 -5.16 -50.67 -0.24
C ARG A 301 -6.24 -49.61 -0.05
N LEU A 302 -5.84 -48.35 0.07
CA LEU A 302 -6.78 -47.24 0.26
C LEU A 302 -7.72 -47.08 -0.93
N GLU A 303 -7.19 -47.20 -2.14
CA GLU A 303 -7.94 -47.05 -3.38
C GLU A 303 -8.90 -48.22 -3.66
N LEU A 304 -8.55 -49.45 -3.28
CA LEU A 304 -9.47 -50.59 -3.37
C LEU A 304 -10.60 -50.52 -2.34
N ILE A 305 -10.36 -49.90 -1.18
CA ILE A 305 -11.41 -49.63 -0.18
C ILE A 305 -12.34 -48.53 -0.69
N GLN A 306 -11.78 -47.42 -1.19
CA GLN A 306 -12.54 -46.31 -1.73
C GLN A 306 -11.77 -45.62 -2.86
N GLY A 307 -12.13 -45.96 -4.09
CA GLY A 307 -11.50 -45.41 -5.30
C GLY A 307 -11.69 -43.90 -5.44
N PHE A 308 -10.62 -43.18 -5.77
CA PHE A 308 -10.61 -41.72 -5.89
C PHE A 308 -11.23 -40.99 -4.67
N ALA A 309 -11.05 -41.50 -3.45
CA ALA A 309 -11.49 -40.82 -2.24
C ALA A 309 -11.01 -39.34 -2.21
N GLU A 310 -11.81 -38.44 -1.64
CA GLU A 310 -11.44 -37.04 -1.50
C GLU A 310 -10.29 -36.90 -0.50
N ILE A 311 -9.13 -36.48 -1.00
CA ILE A 311 -7.89 -36.34 -0.23
C ILE A 311 -7.53 -34.88 0.07
N ARG A 312 -8.26 -33.91 -0.48
CA ARG A 312 -8.07 -32.51 -0.16
C ARG A 312 -8.49 -32.25 1.28
N SER A 313 -7.93 -31.18 1.84
CA SER A 313 -8.39 -30.65 3.12
C SER A 313 -9.89 -30.34 3.05
N PRO A 314 -10.64 -30.53 4.15
CA PRO A 314 -12.04 -30.15 4.22
C PRO A 314 -12.27 -28.71 3.76
N PHE A 315 -13.40 -28.46 3.11
CA PHE A 315 -13.76 -27.13 2.64
C PHE A 315 -13.72 -26.12 3.79
N ARG A 316 -12.93 -25.05 3.65
CA ARG A 316 -12.81 -24.00 4.66
C ARG A 316 -14.04 -23.11 4.63
N ILE A 317 -14.91 -23.25 5.63
CA ILE A 317 -16.01 -22.31 5.87
C ILE A 317 -15.44 -21.00 6.40
N LEU A 318 -15.78 -19.88 5.74
CA LEU A 318 -15.31 -18.56 6.13
C LEU A 318 -15.93 -18.14 7.47
N THR A 319 -15.08 -17.58 8.34
CA THR A 319 -15.51 -17.01 9.61
C THR A 319 -16.12 -15.61 9.42
N ASN A 320 -16.79 -15.09 10.44
CA ASN A 320 -17.26 -13.70 10.41
C ASN A 320 -16.10 -12.69 10.31
N GLU A 321 -14.91 -13.02 10.81
CA GLU A 321 -13.71 -12.19 10.63
C GLU A 321 -13.24 -12.18 9.17
N ASP A 322 -13.25 -13.34 8.52
CA ASP A 322 -12.92 -13.45 7.09
C ASP A 322 -13.93 -12.65 6.24
N ALA A 323 -15.22 -12.81 6.52
CA ALA A 323 -16.29 -12.07 5.85
C ALA A 323 -16.16 -10.56 6.09
N PHE A 324 -15.81 -10.15 7.31
CA PHE A 324 -15.53 -8.75 7.63
C PHE A 324 -14.41 -8.20 6.75
N PHE A 325 -13.30 -8.93 6.64
CA PHE A 325 -12.18 -8.52 5.80
C PHE A 325 -12.55 -8.46 4.31
N ILE A 326 -13.24 -9.47 3.78
CA ILE A 326 -13.66 -9.52 2.36
C ILE A 326 -14.58 -8.34 2.01
N LEU A 327 -15.51 -8.01 2.91
CA LEU A 327 -16.52 -6.97 2.66
C LEU A 327 -16.04 -5.56 2.95
N THR A 328 -15.09 -5.36 3.87
CA THR A 328 -14.61 -4.02 4.25
C THR A 328 -13.24 -3.68 3.66
N GLY A 329 -12.44 -4.69 3.30
CA GLY A 329 -11.02 -4.54 2.97
C GLY A 329 -10.14 -4.26 4.20
N GLU A 330 -10.70 -4.25 5.41
CA GLU A 330 -10.01 -3.86 6.63
C GLU A 330 -9.73 -5.08 7.52
N LYS A 331 -8.49 -5.23 7.98
CA LYS A 331 -8.14 -6.28 8.93
C LYS A 331 -8.59 -5.87 10.33
N PRO A 332 -9.37 -6.68 11.06
CA PRO A 332 -9.86 -6.34 12.40
C PRO A 332 -8.75 -5.89 13.38
N GLN A 333 -7.61 -6.57 13.33
CA GLN A 333 -6.44 -6.27 14.18
C GLN A 333 -5.81 -4.91 13.87
N MET A 334 -5.86 -4.48 12.61
CA MET A 334 -5.29 -3.21 12.17
C MET A 334 -6.21 -2.03 12.47
N LEU A 335 -7.52 -2.25 12.66
CA LEU A 335 -8.47 -1.18 12.97
C LEU A 335 -8.46 -0.78 14.43
N LYS A 336 -8.21 -1.73 15.33
CA LYS A 336 -8.25 -1.46 16.77
C LYS A 336 -7.23 -0.39 17.16
N ASN A 337 -7.64 0.60 17.94
CA ASN A 337 -6.86 1.76 18.36
C ASN A 337 -6.36 2.66 17.22
N THR A 338 -7.02 2.65 16.06
CA THR A 338 -6.70 3.57 14.97
C THR A 338 -7.69 4.73 14.89
N VAL A 339 -7.22 5.88 14.43
CA VAL A 339 -8.06 7.06 14.17
C VAL A 339 -8.67 6.90 12.78
N ILE A 340 -9.99 6.87 12.70
CA ILE A 340 -10.74 6.81 11.45
C ILE A 340 -11.72 7.98 11.34
N PRO A 341 -11.96 8.52 10.14
CA PRO A 341 -13.08 9.42 9.93
C PRO A 341 -14.40 8.64 10.05
N ALA A 342 -15.38 9.20 10.72
CA ALA A 342 -16.72 8.62 10.85
C ALA A 342 -17.78 9.70 10.63
N THR A 343 -18.83 9.38 9.90
CA THR A 343 -19.94 10.32 9.63
C THR A 343 -21.04 10.10 10.64
N ILE A 344 -21.49 11.16 11.31
CA ILE A 344 -22.56 11.07 12.30
C ILE A 344 -23.90 10.88 11.61
N THR A 345 -24.57 9.76 11.87
CA THR A 345 -25.87 9.43 11.29
C THR A 345 -27.02 9.78 12.24
N LYS A 346 -26.81 9.72 13.56
CA LYS A 346 -27.82 10.09 14.55
C LYS A 346 -27.18 10.70 15.79
N VAL A 347 -27.74 11.80 16.27
CA VAL A 347 -27.36 12.45 17.53
C VAL A 347 -28.47 12.21 18.55
N THR A 348 -28.12 11.61 19.69
CA THR A 348 -29.05 11.39 20.79
C THR A 348 -28.77 12.43 21.87
N LYS A 349 -29.71 13.34 22.13
CA LYS A 349 -29.52 14.41 23.12
C LYS A 349 -29.81 13.93 24.53
N ASN A 350 -29.02 14.40 25.50
CA ASN A 350 -29.31 14.22 26.91
C ASN A 350 -30.06 15.46 27.41
N HIS A 351 -31.35 15.32 27.74
CA HIS A 351 -32.19 16.43 28.22
C HIS A 351 -32.11 16.59 29.75
N HIS A 352 -31.41 15.70 30.45
CA HIS A 352 -31.34 15.65 31.91
C HIS A 352 -30.02 16.19 32.48
N ASP A 353 -28.94 16.26 31.69
CA ASP A 353 -27.65 16.79 32.12
C ASP A 353 -27.40 18.20 31.52
N PRO A 354 -27.22 19.26 32.33
CA PRO A 354 -26.89 20.60 31.84
C PRO A 354 -25.48 20.73 31.25
N TYR A 355 -24.57 19.78 31.53
CA TYR A 355 -23.17 19.80 31.09
C TYR A 355 -22.88 18.88 29.91
N ALA A 356 -23.60 17.77 29.76
CA ALA A 356 -23.50 16.87 28.62
C ALA A 356 -24.76 17.00 27.75
N ARG A 357 -24.67 17.70 26.61
CA ARG A 357 -25.82 17.89 25.70
C ARG A 357 -26.15 16.65 24.87
N ILE A 358 -25.25 15.67 24.82
CA ILE A 358 -25.30 14.50 23.92
C ILE A 358 -25.11 13.22 24.74
N ARG A 359 -26.13 12.35 24.74
CA ARG A 359 -26.14 11.03 25.37
C ARG A 359 -25.38 9.98 24.54
N GLY A 360 -25.31 10.16 23.23
CA GLY A 360 -24.61 9.22 22.37
C GLY A 360 -24.79 9.52 20.89
N LEU A 361 -23.86 9.02 20.09
CA LEU A 361 -23.85 9.18 18.65
C LEU A 361 -23.90 7.80 17.97
N LYS A 362 -24.68 7.72 16.89
CA LYS A 362 -24.50 6.66 15.89
C LYS A 362 -23.72 7.25 14.73
N VAL A 363 -22.74 6.51 14.27
CA VAL A 363 -21.85 6.93 13.18
C VAL A 363 -21.67 5.80 12.19
N VAL A 364 -21.22 6.12 10.98
CA VAL A 364 -20.86 5.14 9.96
C VAL A 364 -19.48 5.47 9.42
N THR A 365 -18.63 4.45 9.31
CA THR A 365 -17.29 4.58 8.75
C THR A 365 -17.33 4.59 7.21
N PRO A 366 -16.27 5.02 6.50
CA PRO A 366 -16.19 4.92 5.05
C PRO A 366 -16.42 3.50 4.52
N SER A 367 -15.98 2.51 5.27
CA SER A 367 -16.13 1.07 4.99
C SER A 367 -17.51 0.53 5.39
N LEU A 368 -18.47 1.43 5.67
CA LEU A 368 -19.87 1.16 6.01
C LEU A 368 -20.10 0.35 7.29
N ILE A 369 -19.10 0.33 8.18
CA ILE A 369 -19.20 -0.29 9.51
C ILE A 369 -20.08 0.61 10.38
N GLN A 370 -20.99 0.00 11.14
CA GLN A 370 -21.90 0.73 12.03
C GLN A 370 -21.21 1.05 13.35
N GLY A 371 -21.02 2.34 13.63
CA GLY A 371 -20.34 2.82 14.81
C GLY A 371 -21.28 3.33 15.91
N THR A 372 -20.87 3.14 17.15
CA THR A 372 -21.54 3.70 18.33
C THR A 372 -20.53 4.46 19.19
N ILE A 373 -20.93 5.63 19.69
CA ILE A 373 -20.11 6.45 20.58
C ILE A 373 -20.97 6.78 21.79
N ASP A 374 -20.56 6.24 22.95
CA ASP A 374 -21.24 6.46 24.21
C ASP A 374 -20.96 7.85 24.78
N GLU A 375 -21.86 8.36 25.63
CA GLU A 375 -21.75 9.65 26.32
C GLU A 375 -20.36 9.92 26.90
N ASN A 376 -19.80 8.91 27.57
CA ASN A 376 -18.50 9.02 28.19
C ASN A 376 -17.38 9.30 27.17
N ALA A 377 -17.49 8.77 25.95
CA ALA A 377 -16.48 8.88 24.91
C ALA A 377 -16.59 10.18 24.09
N ILE A 378 -17.47 11.10 24.49
CA ILE A 378 -17.70 12.39 23.82
C ILE A 378 -17.08 13.53 24.66
N PRO A 379 -16.34 14.47 24.06
CA PRO A 379 -15.89 15.67 24.76
C PRO A 379 -17.09 16.49 25.27
N ARG A 380 -17.10 16.85 26.56
CA ARG A 380 -18.22 17.57 27.21
C ARG A 380 -18.46 18.97 26.64
N ASP A 381 -17.44 19.58 26.06
CA ASP A 381 -17.45 20.92 25.48
C ASP A 381 -17.84 20.95 24.00
N ALA A 382 -18.09 19.79 23.37
CA ALA A 382 -18.30 19.69 21.93
C ALA A 382 -19.78 19.49 21.55
N GLU A 383 -20.23 20.26 20.57
CA GLU A 383 -21.51 20.04 19.90
C GLU A 383 -21.30 19.37 18.54
N TYR A 384 -22.18 18.41 18.23
CA TYR A 384 -22.13 17.67 16.98
C TYR A 384 -23.49 17.67 16.29
N VAL A 385 -23.46 17.69 14.97
CA VAL A 385 -24.66 17.70 14.12
C VAL A 385 -24.70 16.44 13.24
N GLN A 386 -25.90 15.99 12.90
CA GLN A 386 -26.08 14.91 11.94
C GLN A 386 -25.48 15.28 10.58
N GLY A 387 -24.79 14.34 9.95
CA GLY A 387 -24.06 14.52 8.70
C GLY A 387 -22.63 15.04 8.86
N GLN A 388 -22.23 15.46 10.06
CA GLN A 388 -20.86 15.91 10.32
C GLN A 388 -19.88 14.72 10.31
N VAL A 389 -18.73 14.92 9.66
CA VAL A 389 -17.60 13.97 9.70
C VAL A 389 -16.70 14.32 10.87
N VAL A 390 -16.39 13.33 11.71
CA VAL A 390 -15.56 13.45 12.90
C VAL A 390 -14.42 12.42 12.87
N GLN A 391 -13.28 12.76 13.45
CA GLN A 391 -12.19 11.79 13.66
C GLN A 391 -12.42 11.07 14.97
N ALA A 392 -12.58 9.75 14.91
CA ALA A 392 -12.85 8.90 16.07
C ALA A 392 -11.84 7.76 16.15
N VAL A 393 -11.55 7.29 17.36
CA VAL A 393 -10.70 6.11 17.59
C VAL A 393 -11.56 4.88 17.75
N VAL A 394 -11.24 3.79 17.04
CA VAL A 394 -11.86 2.48 17.24
C VAL A 394 -11.35 1.88 18.55
N LEU A 395 -12.23 1.73 19.54
CA LEU A 395 -11.89 1.08 20.81
C LEU A 395 -12.11 -0.43 20.72
N GLU A 396 -13.30 -0.81 20.24
CA GLU A 396 -13.74 -2.19 20.12
C GLU A 396 -14.38 -2.41 18.76
N LEU A 397 -14.25 -3.63 18.25
CA LEU A 397 -14.76 -4.06 16.97
C LEU A 397 -15.45 -5.41 17.11
N HIS A 398 -16.68 -5.49 16.62
CA HIS A 398 -17.54 -6.67 16.62
C HIS A 398 -17.71 -7.15 15.17
N THR A 399 -16.90 -8.13 14.78
CA THR A 399 -16.85 -8.67 13.40
C THR A 399 -18.11 -9.49 13.05
N ASP A 400 -18.76 -10.07 14.05
CA ASP A 400 -20.02 -10.80 13.98
C ASP A 400 -21.24 -9.92 13.65
N THR A 401 -21.22 -8.64 14.04
CA THR A 401 -22.32 -7.69 13.80
C THR A 401 -21.94 -6.55 12.86
N PHE A 402 -20.68 -6.50 12.41
CA PHE A 402 -20.11 -5.42 11.60
C PHE A 402 -20.30 -4.06 12.31
N ALA A 403 -20.07 -4.07 13.62
CA ALA A 403 -20.26 -2.92 14.49
C ALA A 403 -18.96 -2.53 15.20
N ALA A 404 -18.80 -1.25 15.53
CA ALA A 404 -17.65 -0.72 16.24
C ALA A 404 -18.07 0.22 17.38
N VAL A 405 -17.30 0.20 18.47
CA VAL A 405 -17.39 1.19 19.55
C VAL A 405 -16.25 2.19 19.35
N LEU A 406 -16.61 3.46 19.26
CA LEU A 406 -15.73 4.55 18.85
C LEU A 406 -15.63 5.62 19.95
N SER A 407 -14.50 6.34 19.98
CA SER A 407 -14.27 7.46 20.91
C SER A 407 -13.86 8.74 20.20
N LEU A 408 -14.41 9.87 20.67
CA LEU A 408 -14.06 11.23 20.24
C LEU A 408 -13.20 11.96 21.28
N ARG A 409 -12.79 11.30 22.36
CA ARG A 409 -11.95 11.93 23.39
C ARG A 409 -10.62 12.35 22.81
N ARG A 410 -10.21 13.59 23.12
CA ARG A 410 -8.91 14.15 22.71
C ARG A 410 -7.73 13.27 23.18
N GLU A 411 -7.86 12.65 24.34
CA GLU A 411 -6.84 11.75 24.92
C GLU A 411 -6.67 10.46 24.10
N ASP A 412 -7.78 9.84 23.70
CA ASP A 412 -7.77 8.60 22.92
C ASP A 412 -7.21 8.87 21.52
N ILE A 413 -7.63 9.96 20.88
CA ILE A 413 -7.11 10.38 19.56
C ILE A 413 -5.59 10.64 19.64
N SER A 414 -5.14 11.35 20.67
CA SER A 414 -3.71 11.62 20.89
C SER A 414 -2.91 10.34 21.11
N ARG A 415 -3.46 9.36 21.85
CA ARG A 415 -2.82 8.05 22.06
C ARG A 415 -2.72 7.24 20.77
N ALA A 416 -3.80 7.18 20.00
CA ALA A 416 -3.86 6.46 18.73
C ALA A 416 -2.90 7.05 17.68
N MET A 417 -2.81 8.37 17.57
CA MET A 417 -1.90 9.05 16.63
C MET A 417 -0.42 8.87 16.97
N LYS A 418 -0.07 8.58 18.23
CA LYS A 418 1.32 8.40 18.65
C LYS A 418 1.97 7.12 18.15
N GLY A 419 1.22 6.21 17.50
CA GLY A 419 1.68 5.05 16.72
C GLY A 419 2.96 4.38 17.22
N GLY A 420 2.87 3.13 17.70
CA GLY A 420 4.04 2.40 18.19
C GLY A 420 5.03 2.03 17.07
N VAL A 421 5.90 2.96 16.67
CA VAL A 421 7.11 2.61 15.91
C VAL A 421 8.02 1.83 16.84
N VAL A 422 8.19 0.54 16.55
CA VAL A 422 9.13 -0.31 17.28
C VAL A 422 10.54 0.13 16.89
N ARG A 423 11.20 0.87 17.78
CA ARG A 423 12.58 1.31 17.60
C ARG A 423 13.50 0.26 18.20
N GLU A 424 13.98 -0.65 17.35
CA GLU A 424 14.89 -1.70 17.81
C GLU A 424 16.26 -1.10 18.19
N TYR A 425 16.75 -1.46 19.38
CA TYR A 425 18.03 -0.98 19.87
C TYR A 425 19.18 -1.40 18.94
N GLY A 426 20.04 -0.47 18.56
CA GLY A 426 21.19 -0.71 17.68
C GLY A 426 20.89 -0.81 16.18
N LYS A 427 19.61 -0.87 15.77
CA LYS A 427 19.21 -0.85 14.35
C LYS A 427 18.48 0.43 13.94
N TRP A 428 17.96 1.19 14.90
CA TRP A 428 17.26 2.45 14.66
C TRP A 428 18.20 3.65 14.76
N ASP A 429 18.23 4.50 13.73
CA ASP A 429 19.00 5.75 13.76
C ASP A 429 18.19 6.89 14.39
N TYR A 430 18.30 7.00 15.71
CA TYR A 430 17.64 8.05 16.49
C TYR A 430 18.11 9.46 16.12
N LYS A 431 19.35 9.62 15.65
CA LYS A 431 19.88 10.94 15.30
C LYS A 431 19.25 11.42 13.99
N ALA A 432 19.17 10.54 12.99
CA ALA A 432 18.48 10.84 11.75
C ALA A 432 17.00 11.16 11.98
N GLU A 433 16.30 10.38 12.82
CA GLU A 433 14.89 10.63 13.18
C GLU A 433 14.70 12.03 13.81
N ASP A 434 15.54 12.42 14.79
CA ASP A 434 15.43 13.73 15.44
C ASP A 434 15.75 14.89 14.48
N GLU A 435 16.73 14.71 13.58
CA GLU A 435 17.03 15.69 12.53
C GLU A 435 15.85 15.88 11.56
N ASP A 436 15.20 14.79 11.15
CA ASP A 436 14.03 14.84 10.27
C ASP A 436 12.81 15.45 10.99
N ILE A 437 12.58 15.12 12.26
CA ILE A 437 11.52 15.75 13.08
C ILE A 437 11.73 17.25 13.17
N LYS A 438 12.95 17.72 13.45
CA LYS A 438 13.27 19.15 13.50
C LYS A 438 13.05 19.82 12.15
N ARG A 439 13.44 19.16 11.06
CA ARG A 439 13.27 19.66 9.69
C ARG A 439 11.79 19.82 9.32
N GLU A 440 10.96 18.82 9.61
CA GLU A 440 9.51 18.90 9.34
C GLU A 440 8.82 19.95 10.20
N LYS A 441 9.15 20.05 11.50
CA LYS A 441 8.65 21.14 12.36
C LYS A 441 9.06 22.52 11.85
N ALA A 442 10.29 22.69 11.37
CA ALA A 442 10.73 23.95 10.78
C ALA A 442 9.94 24.30 9.50
N LYS A 443 9.65 23.30 8.65
CA LYS A 443 8.80 23.49 7.46
C LYS A 443 7.37 23.87 7.82
N GLU A 444 6.78 23.21 8.82
CA GLU A 444 5.43 23.52 9.31
C GLU A 444 5.37 24.94 9.89
N ASN A 445 6.32 25.29 10.75
CA ASN A 445 6.45 26.64 11.30
C ASN A 445 6.63 27.71 10.22
N ALA A 446 7.38 27.40 9.15
CA ALA A 446 7.54 28.32 8.02
C ALA A 446 6.25 28.47 7.19
N LYS A 447 5.43 27.41 7.05
CA LYS A 447 4.09 27.50 6.42
C LYS A 447 3.16 28.38 7.25
N LEU A 448 3.12 28.18 8.57
CA LEU A 448 2.33 29.02 9.49
C LEU A 448 2.81 30.47 9.50
N ALA A 449 4.12 30.72 9.39
CA ALA A 449 4.65 32.08 9.27
C ALA A 449 4.18 32.78 7.98
N LYS A 450 4.00 32.05 6.87
CA LYS A 450 3.46 32.58 5.61
C LYS A 450 1.96 32.88 5.67
N THR A 451 1.20 32.40 6.63
CA THR A 451 -0.25 32.74 6.74
C THR A 451 -0.49 33.86 7.75
N ARG A 452 0.59 34.42 8.32
CA ARG A 452 0.53 35.48 9.30
C ARG A 452 0.07 36.80 8.66
N ASN A 453 -0.91 37.45 9.28
CA ASN A 453 -1.39 38.78 8.89
C ASN A 453 -1.05 39.78 10.00
N ILE A 454 -0.27 40.81 9.70
CA ILE A 454 0.11 41.87 10.64
C ILE A 454 -0.56 43.16 10.19
N GLN A 455 -1.25 43.83 11.10
CA GLN A 455 -1.88 45.12 10.84
C GLN A 455 -0.81 46.23 10.82
N HIS A 456 -0.20 46.45 9.66
CA HIS A 456 0.75 47.54 9.44
C HIS A 456 0.68 48.00 7.96
N PRO A 457 0.70 49.31 7.66
CA PRO A 457 0.47 49.83 6.31
C PRO A 457 1.44 49.29 5.24
N PHE A 458 2.71 49.08 5.63
CA PHE A 458 3.76 48.56 4.75
C PHE A 458 3.99 47.05 4.89
N TYR A 459 3.11 46.32 5.59
CA TYR A 459 3.20 44.86 5.68
C TYR A 459 2.50 44.19 4.49
N ARG A 460 3.23 43.30 3.82
CA ARG A 460 2.71 42.48 2.73
C ARG A 460 3.22 41.05 2.89
N ASN A 461 2.37 40.10 2.57
CA ASN A 461 2.72 38.68 2.62
C ASN A 461 3.46 38.24 1.34
N PHE A 462 4.64 38.83 1.13
CA PHE A 462 5.47 38.59 -0.05
C PHE A 462 6.62 37.64 0.26
N ASN A 463 7.00 36.82 -0.72
CA ASN A 463 8.31 36.17 -0.72
C ASN A 463 9.41 37.19 -1.08
N TYR A 464 10.69 36.79 -1.03
CA TYR A 464 11.79 37.72 -1.29
C TYR A 464 11.75 38.31 -2.71
N LYS A 465 11.46 37.50 -3.74
CA LYS A 465 11.37 37.95 -5.14
C LYS A 465 10.20 38.90 -5.36
N GLN A 466 9.03 38.57 -4.83
CA GLN A 466 7.83 39.40 -4.90
C GLN A 466 8.05 40.76 -4.22
N ALA A 467 8.83 40.80 -3.13
CA ALA A 467 9.19 42.04 -2.48
C ALA A 467 10.15 42.90 -3.34
N GLU A 468 11.11 42.29 -4.02
CA GLU A 468 12.00 42.98 -4.97
C GLU A 468 11.22 43.51 -6.19
N GLU A 469 10.34 42.70 -6.79
CA GLU A 469 9.46 43.10 -7.89
C GLU A 469 8.54 44.26 -7.51
N TYR A 470 7.98 44.22 -6.29
CA TYR A 470 7.14 45.28 -5.75
C TYR A 470 7.91 46.59 -5.56
N LEU A 471 9.16 46.52 -5.09
CA LEU A 471 10.01 47.69 -4.84
C LEU A 471 10.73 48.20 -6.10
N ALA A 472 10.88 47.38 -7.14
CA ALA A 472 11.57 47.75 -8.37
C ALA A 472 11.08 49.08 -8.99
N PRO A 473 9.77 49.38 -9.13
CA PRO A 473 9.30 50.66 -9.64
C PRO A 473 9.31 51.80 -8.61
N GLN A 474 9.59 51.53 -7.34
CA GLN A 474 9.50 52.51 -6.24
C GLN A 474 10.77 53.36 -6.09
N ASN A 475 10.74 54.38 -5.23
CA ASN A 475 11.89 55.25 -5.02
C ASN A 475 12.95 54.57 -4.14
N VAL A 476 14.20 55.03 -4.25
CA VAL A 476 15.27 54.61 -3.34
C VAL A 476 14.89 55.05 -1.92
N GLY A 477 14.96 54.13 -0.96
CA GLY A 477 14.54 54.33 0.43
C GLY A 477 13.17 53.74 0.76
N ASP A 478 12.34 53.41 -0.24
CA ASP A 478 11.05 52.75 0.01
C ASP A 478 11.26 51.30 0.50
N TYR A 479 10.39 50.85 1.41
CA TYR A 479 10.51 49.56 2.09
C TYR A 479 9.18 48.81 2.20
N VAL A 480 9.28 47.50 2.36
CA VAL A 480 8.16 46.58 2.61
C VAL A 480 8.53 45.60 3.72
N ILE A 481 7.60 45.39 4.65
CA ILE A 481 7.73 44.40 5.73
C ILE A 481 7.07 43.11 5.26
N ARG A 482 7.76 41.99 5.38
CA ARG A 482 7.25 40.67 4.99
C ARG A 482 7.58 39.60 6.03
N PRO A 483 6.83 38.48 6.08
CA PRO A 483 7.19 37.36 6.94
C PRO A 483 8.57 36.78 6.56
N SER A 484 9.30 36.31 7.57
CA SER A 484 10.61 35.68 7.37
C SER A 484 10.47 34.17 7.16
N SER A 485 11.34 33.61 6.31
CA SER A 485 11.49 32.15 6.18
C SER A 485 12.13 31.50 7.41
N LYS A 486 12.71 32.29 8.32
CA LYS A 486 13.33 31.78 9.56
C LYS A 486 12.33 31.42 10.66
N GLY A 487 11.05 31.74 10.48
CA GLY A 487 9.98 31.32 11.39
C GLY A 487 9.10 32.45 11.89
N VAL A 488 8.13 32.11 12.75
CA VAL A 488 7.06 33.01 13.22
C VAL A 488 7.55 34.18 14.06
N SER A 489 8.68 34.04 14.75
CA SER A 489 9.29 35.10 15.57
C SER A 489 10.22 36.02 14.77
N TYR A 490 10.26 35.89 13.44
CA TYR A 490 11.11 36.71 12.59
C TYR A 490 10.30 37.40 11.49
N LEU A 491 10.61 38.67 11.25
CA LEU A 491 10.16 39.44 10.10
C LEU A 491 11.36 39.80 9.23
N THR A 492 11.10 40.15 7.99
CA THR A 492 12.15 40.66 7.10
C THR A 492 11.68 41.94 6.47
N ILE A 493 12.47 43.00 6.64
CA ILE A 493 12.19 44.28 6.00
C ILE A 493 13.09 44.39 4.79
N THR A 494 12.47 44.49 3.62
CA THR A 494 13.17 44.66 2.35
C THR A 494 13.04 46.12 1.95
N TRP A 495 14.14 46.78 1.61
CA TRP A 495 14.11 48.18 1.16
C TRP A 495 15.03 48.39 -0.04
N LYS A 496 14.70 49.39 -0.87
CA LYS A 496 15.41 49.69 -2.11
C LYS A 496 16.61 50.61 -1.86
N VAL A 497 17.81 50.09 -2.08
CA VAL A 497 19.08 50.82 -1.89
C VAL A 497 19.50 51.56 -3.16
N GLY A 498 19.23 50.97 -4.33
CA GLY A 498 19.64 51.50 -5.62
C GLY A 498 18.89 50.84 -6.77
N ASN A 499 19.30 51.10 -8.02
CA ASN A 499 18.67 50.48 -9.18
C ASN A 499 18.93 48.97 -9.20
N ASN A 500 17.87 48.16 -9.13
CA ASN A 500 17.93 46.70 -8.96
C ASN A 500 18.85 46.24 -7.80
N LEU A 501 18.94 47.03 -6.73
CA LEU A 501 19.73 46.72 -5.54
C LEU A 501 18.87 46.87 -4.28
N PHE A 502 18.61 45.74 -3.61
CA PHE A 502 17.73 45.65 -2.45
C PHE A 502 18.46 45.08 -1.25
N GLN A 503 18.19 45.60 -0.06
CA GLN A 503 18.71 45.06 1.19
C GLN A 503 17.58 44.40 1.98
N HIS A 504 17.84 43.21 2.52
CA HIS A 504 16.90 42.45 3.35
C HIS A 504 17.39 42.40 4.79
N LEU A 505 16.78 43.20 5.66
CA LEU A 505 17.09 43.25 7.09
C LEU A 505 16.23 42.24 7.84
N LEU A 506 16.88 41.38 8.63
CA LEU A 506 16.20 40.41 9.49
C LEU A 506 15.81 41.09 10.81
N VAL A 507 14.53 41.03 11.15
CA VAL A 507 13.99 41.57 12.40
C VAL A 507 13.59 40.39 13.28
N GLU A 508 14.12 40.33 14.50
CA GLU A 508 13.66 39.38 15.52
C GLU A 508 12.54 40.05 16.34
N GLU A 509 11.39 39.40 16.43
CA GLU A 509 10.26 39.82 17.25
C GLU A 509 10.26 39.00 18.54
N ARG A 510 10.51 39.66 19.67
CA ARG A 510 10.42 39.07 21.00
C ARG A 510 9.17 39.55 21.70
N SER A 511 8.42 38.62 22.28
CA SER A 511 7.24 38.96 23.08
C SER A 511 7.62 38.99 24.56
N ARG A 512 7.44 40.14 25.21
CA ARG A 512 7.66 40.33 26.65
C ARG A 512 6.31 40.70 27.30
N GLY A 513 5.55 39.68 27.69
CA GLY A 513 4.21 39.86 28.25
C GLY A 513 3.21 40.32 27.18
N ARG A 514 2.63 41.53 27.34
CA ARG A 514 1.73 42.13 26.34
C ARG A 514 2.44 43.00 25.30
N PHE A 515 3.72 43.29 25.52
CA PHE A 515 4.51 44.16 24.65
C PHE A 515 5.40 43.35 23.72
N LYS A 516 5.60 43.88 22.51
CA LYS A 516 6.48 43.31 21.50
C LYS A 516 7.70 44.18 21.38
N GLU A 517 8.87 43.56 21.31
CA GLU A 517 10.14 44.24 21.08
C GLU A 517 10.70 43.74 19.75
N TYR A 518 11.20 44.66 18.93
CA TYR A 518 11.76 44.37 17.61
C TYR A 518 13.27 44.64 17.63
N ILE A 519 14.07 43.63 17.28
CA ILE A 519 15.53 43.70 17.34
C ILE A 519 16.09 43.63 15.91
N VAL A 520 16.90 44.62 15.53
CA VAL A 520 17.64 44.69 14.25
C VAL A 520 19.03 45.23 14.50
N ASP A 521 20.05 44.54 13.97
CA ASP A 521 21.46 44.94 14.05
C ASP A 521 21.92 45.33 15.46
N GLY A 522 21.45 44.58 16.47
CA GLY A 522 21.79 44.79 17.89
C GLY A 522 21.05 45.94 18.58
N LYS A 523 20.14 46.64 17.89
CA LYS A 523 19.29 47.71 18.44
C LYS A 523 17.88 47.20 18.66
N THR A 524 17.24 47.66 19.75
CA THR A 524 15.89 47.25 20.15
C THR A 524 14.93 48.42 19.97
N TYR A 525 13.74 48.12 19.42
CA TYR A 525 12.66 49.07 19.15
C TYR A 525 11.36 48.56 19.77
N GLU A 526 10.49 49.47 20.20
CA GLU A 526 9.23 49.19 20.89
C GLU A 526 8.09 48.87 19.92
N ASP A 527 8.13 49.43 18.70
CA ASP A 527 7.17 49.14 17.64
C ASP A 527 7.81 49.16 16.24
N LEU A 528 7.04 48.73 15.24
CA LEU A 528 7.50 48.67 13.85
C LEU A 528 7.65 50.06 13.22
N ASP A 529 6.88 51.05 13.66
CA ASP A 529 6.90 52.41 13.12
C ASP A 529 8.17 53.16 13.59
N GLN A 530 8.53 53.02 14.87
CA GLN A 530 9.76 53.48 15.47
C GLN A 530 10.97 52.83 14.80
N LEU A 531 10.93 51.52 14.57
CA LEU A 531 11.99 50.82 13.85
C LEU A 531 12.12 51.37 12.42
N ALA A 532 11.03 51.54 11.70
CA ALA A 532 11.06 52.07 10.34
C ALA A 532 11.62 53.50 10.28
N PHE A 533 11.18 54.38 11.18
CA PHE A 533 11.60 55.78 11.19
C PHE A 533 13.02 55.97 11.71
N GLN A 534 13.37 55.35 12.84
CA GLN A 534 14.66 55.56 13.51
C GLN A 534 15.79 54.72 12.92
N HIS A 535 15.49 53.59 12.28
CA HIS A 535 16.49 52.73 11.69
C HIS A 535 16.54 52.85 10.17
N ILE A 536 15.44 52.49 9.49
CA ILE A 536 15.44 52.30 8.04
C ILE A 536 15.52 53.63 7.31
N GLN A 537 14.69 54.60 7.67
CA GLN A 537 14.71 55.92 7.02
C GLN A 537 16.03 56.66 7.27
N VAL A 538 16.64 56.50 8.45
CA VAL A 538 17.95 57.08 8.76
C VAL A 538 19.05 56.45 7.90
N ILE A 539 19.07 55.12 7.78
CA ILE A 539 20.03 54.42 6.91
C ILE A 539 19.78 54.79 5.44
N ALA A 540 18.53 54.82 4.97
CA ALA A 540 18.18 55.21 3.61
C ALA A 540 18.61 56.65 3.29
N LYS A 541 18.48 57.56 4.24
CA LYS A 541 18.99 58.93 4.13
C LYS A 541 20.52 58.94 3.99
N ASN A 542 21.24 58.21 4.84
CA ASN A 542 22.70 58.11 4.76
C ASN A 542 23.14 57.52 3.40
N VAL A 543 22.49 56.46 2.92
CA VAL A 543 22.75 55.91 1.58
C VAL A 543 22.50 56.96 0.50
N THR A 544 21.40 57.71 0.58
CA THR A 544 21.07 58.78 -0.39
C THR A 544 22.12 59.89 -0.39
N ASP A 545 22.59 60.31 0.78
CA ASP A 545 23.62 61.34 0.94
C ASP A 545 24.97 60.90 0.35
N MET A 546 25.34 59.63 0.52
CA MET A 546 26.52 59.02 -0.10
C MET A 546 26.39 58.97 -1.62
N VAL A 547 25.22 58.59 -2.15
CA VAL A 547 24.97 58.48 -3.59
C VAL A 547 25.02 59.83 -4.29
N ARG A 548 24.52 60.90 -3.65
CA ARG A 548 24.59 62.27 -4.17
C ARG A 548 25.98 62.88 -4.10
N HIS A 549 26.93 62.24 -3.40
CA HIS A 549 28.25 62.81 -3.21
C HIS A 549 29.08 62.75 -4.52
N PRO A 550 29.76 63.83 -4.95
CA PRO A 550 30.50 63.88 -6.23
C PRO A 550 31.64 62.85 -6.38
N LYS A 551 32.06 62.22 -5.28
CA LYS A 551 33.09 61.17 -5.28
C LYS A 551 32.52 59.76 -5.41
N LEU A 552 31.20 59.59 -5.49
CA LEU A 552 30.60 58.30 -5.77
C LEU A 552 30.49 58.09 -7.28
N ARG A 553 30.81 56.88 -7.73
CA ARG A 553 30.63 56.43 -9.11
C ARG A 553 29.68 55.23 -9.13
N GLU A 554 28.68 55.32 -9.98
CA GLU A 554 27.76 54.22 -10.25
C GLU A 554 28.46 53.18 -11.15
N GLY A 555 28.41 51.91 -10.75
CA GLY A 555 29.02 50.81 -11.47
C GLY A 555 29.50 49.70 -10.56
N THR A 556 29.80 48.53 -11.14
CA THR A 556 30.40 47.41 -10.42
C THR A 556 31.84 47.73 -10.02
N LEU A 557 32.36 47.01 -9.02
CA LEU A 557 33.74 47.19 -8.53
C LEU A 557 34.79 47.21 -9.65
N SER A 558 34.65 46.32 -10.64
CA SER A 558 35.59 46.24 -11.77
C SER A 558 35.60 47.50 -12.63
N VAL A 559 34.43 48.06 -12.95
CA VAL A 559 34.29 49.28 -13.76
C VAL A 559 34.90 50.48 -13.04
N VAL A 560 34.63 50.60 -11.74
CA VAL A 560 35.15 51.71 -10.92
C VAL A 560 36.66 51.57 -10.70
N HIS A 561 37.17 50.34 -10.59
CA HIS A 561 38.60 50.06 -10.50
C HIS A 561 39.35 50.46 -11.79
N GLU A 562 38.85 50.06 -12.95
CA GLU A 562 39.44 50.40 -14.26
C GLU A 562 39.40 51.91 -14.52
N TRP A 563 38.31 52.57 -14.13
CA TRP A 563 38.21 54.02 -14.17
C TRP A 563 39.26 54.70 -13.28
N LEU A 564 39.46 54.21 -12.05
CA LEU A 564 40.43 54.78 -11.13
C LEU A 564 41.88 54.60 -11.64
N GLU A 565 42.19 53.47 -12.27
CA GLU A 565 43.47 53.26 -12.94
C GLU A 565 43.67 54.22 -14.11
N SER A 566 42.67 54.38 -14.96
CA SER A 566 42.73 55.26 -16.13
C SER A 566 42.86 56.73 -15.73
N TYR A 567 42.11 57.15 -14.70
CA TYR A 567 42.15 58.51 -14.15
C TYR A 567 43.51 58.86 -13.53
N THR A 568 44.13 57.92 -12.82
CA THR A 568 45.46 58.12 -12.20
C THR A 568 46.59 58.08 -13.22
N ARG A 569 46.47 57.30 -14.30
CA ARG A 569 47.40 57.36 -15.45
C ARG A 569 47.35 58.72 -16.16
N ALA A 570 46.15 59.29 -16.31
CA ALA A 570 45.96 60.60 -16.92
C ALA A 570 46.41 61.77 -16.01
N ASN A 571 46.41 61.58 -14.68
CA ASN A 571 46.81 62.59 -13.69
C ASN A 571 47.91 62.09 -12.73
N PRO A 572 49.17 61.91 -13.20
CA PRO A 572 50.21 61.21 -12.44
C PRO A 572 50.63 61.84 -11.12
N LYS A 573 50.42 63.15 -10.96
CA LYS A 573 50.80 63.93 -9.77
C LYS A 573 49.74 63.96 -8.68
N SER A 574 48.56 63.37 -8.91
CA SER A 574 47.43 63.42 -7.97
C SER A 574 47.09 62.04 -7.39
N SER A 575 46.81 61.99 -6.09
CA SER A 575 46.14 60.84 -5.48
C SER A 575 44.63 60.94 -5.70
N ALA A 576 43.97 59.81 -5.93
CA ALA A 576 42.54 59.76 -6.22
C ALA A 576 41.86 58.72 -5.33
N TYR A 577 40.63 59.03 -4.91
CA TYR A 577 39.74 58.11 -4.22
C TYR A 577 38.32 58.29 -4.71
N VAL A 578 37.54 57.21 -4.68
CA VAL A 578 36.19 57.10 -5.20
C VAL A 578 35.39 56.08 -4.39
N PHE A 579 34.08 56.30 -4.27
CA PHE A 579 33.15 55.36 -3.64
C PHE A 579 32.34 54.61 -4.71
N CYS A 580 31.99 53.36 -4.45
CA CYS A 580 31.04 52.59 -5.24
C CYS A 580 30.16 51.69 -4.36
N TYR A 581 29.09 51.13 -4.93
CA TYR A 581 28.20 50.22 -4.21
C TYR A 581 28.89 48.88 -3.90
N ASP A 582 28.63 48.33 -2.72
CA ASP A 582 28.91 46.92 -2.44
C ASP A 582 27.73 46.05 -2.89
N HIS A 583 27.83 45.46 -4.08
CA HIS A 583 26.81 44.54 -4.59
C HIS A 583 26.72 43.23 -3.79
N LYS A 584 27.76 42.86 -3.00
CA LYS A 584 27.70 41.68 -2.12
C LYS A 584 26.95 41.99 -0.82
N SER A 585 27.02 43.23 -0.35
CA SER A 585 26.34 43.70 0.86
C SER A 585 25.53 44.97 0.55
N PRO A 586 24.32 44.83 -0.03
CA PRO A 586 23.47 45.97 -0.35
C PRO A 586 23.25 46.87 0.87
N GLY A 587 23.45 48.18 0.71
CA GLY A 587 23.41 49.17 1.80
C GLY A 587 24.78 49.62 2.31
N ASN A 588 25.85 48.90 1.96
CA ASN A 588 27.23 49.27 2.24
C ASN A 588 27.95 49.77 0.97
N PHE A 589 29.09 50.44 1.16
CA PHE A 589 29.88 51.02 0.10
C PHE A 589 31.34 50.58 0.17
N LEU A 590 32.01 50.63 -0.97
CA LEU A 590 33.44 50.38 -1.09
C LEU A 590 34.15 51.68 -1.42
N LEU A 591 35.21 51.97 -0.67
CA LEU A 591 36.09 53.12 -0.86
C LEU A 591 37.38 52.67 -1.53
N LEU A 592 37.54 53.00 -2.81
CA LEU A 592 38.71 52.67 -3.60
C LEU A 592 39.63 53.88 -3.65
N PHE A 593 40.92 53.70 -3.37
CA PHE A 593 41.89 54.78 -3.46
C PHE A 593 43.26 54.34 -3.97
N LYS A 594 43.97 55.29 -4.56
CA LYS A 594 45.30 55.10 -5.11
C LYS A 594 46.17 56.34 -4.83
N VAL A 595 47.32 56.12 -4.19
CA VAL A 595 48.18 57.18 -3.64
C VAL A 595 49.12 57.76 -4.70
N ASN A 596 49.64 56.93 -5.60
CA ASN A 596 50.47 57.34 -6.74
C ASN A 596 50.26 56.37 -7.92
N VAL A 597 50.81 56.68 -9.11
CA VAL A 597 50.62 55.86 -10.33
C VAL A 597 51.13 54.43 -10.16
N SER A 598 52.25 54.26 -9.45
CA SER A 598 52.92 52.96 -9.25
C SER A 598 52.30 52.11 -8.13
N ALA A 599 51.43 52.69 -7.29
CA ALA A 599 50.76 51.99 -6.20
C ALA A 599 49.56 51.18 -6.71
N LYS A 600 49.32 50.04 -6.05
CA LYS A 600 48.09 49.24 -6.27
C LYS A 600 46.88 50.00 -5.71
N VAL A 601 45.72 49.78 -6.32
CA VAL A 601 44.44 50.28 -5.79
C VAL A 601 44.12 49.55 -4.49
N VAL A 602 43.82 50.29 -3.43
CA VAL A 602 43.40 49.76 -2.14
C VAL A 602 41.90 49.98 -1.99
N THR A 603 41.20 48.98 -1.46
CA THR A 603 39.75 49.02 -1.23
C THR A 603 39.45 48.87 0.25
N TRP A 604 38.72 49.83 0.82
CA TRP A 604 38.22 49.79 2.20
C TRP A 604 36.70 49.66 2.21
N HIS A 605 36.15 49.00 3.23
CA HIS A 605 34.70 48.79 3.36
C HIS A 605 34.12 49.88 4.24
N VAL A 606 33.01 50.46 3.78
CA VAL A 606 32.27 51.50 4.50
C VAL A 606 30.88 50.96 4.77
N LYS A 607 30.59 50.70 6.05
CA LYS A 607 29.28 50.20 6.48
C LYS A 607 28.37 51.39 6.78
N THR A 608 27.13 51.34 6.31
CA THR A 608 26.14 52.37 6.65
C THR A 608 25.40 51.93 7.91
N GLU A 609 25.37 52.79 8.92
CA GLU A 609 24.64 52.56 10.16
C GLU A 609 23.75 53.76 10.49
N VAL A 610 22.87 53.62 11.49
CA VAL A 610 22.03 54.72 11.98
C VAL A 610 22.88 55.92 12.45
N GLY A 611 24.09 55.67 12.98
CA GLY A 611 25.02 56.70 13.44
C GLY A 611 25.81 57.40 12.34
N GLY A 612 25.61 57.05 11.06
CA GLY A 612 26.34 57.59 9.92
C GLY A 612 27.08 56.49 9.15
N TYR A 613 28.38 56.65 8.98
CA TYR A 613 29.23 55.73 8.21
C TYR A 613 30.34 55.18 9.09
N GLU A 614 30.48 53.86 9.13
CA GLU A 614 31.57 53.19 9.83
C GLU A 614 32.70 52.88 8.85
N LEU A 615 33.90 53.32 9.19
CA LEU A 615 35.14 53.00 8.47
C LEU A 615 36.22 52.61 9.48
N SER A 616 36.77 51.40 9.35
CA SER A 616 37.83 50.86 10.22
C SER A 616 37.51 51.00 11.72
N SER A 617 36.29 50.59 12.11
CA SER A 617 35.77 50.63 13.49
C SER A 617 35.56 52.03 14.10
N SER A 618 35.64 53.09 13.28
CA SER A 618 35.31 54.46 13.68
C SER A 618 34.03 54.91 12.97
N VAL A 619 33.11 55.54 13.72
CA VAL A 619 31.82 56.01 13.19
C VAL A 619 31.90 57.50 12.87
N TYR A 620 31.49 57.86 11.66
CA TYR A 620 31.50 59.22 11.13
C TYR A 620 30.07 59.69 10.85
N PRO A 621 29.60 60.79 11.45
CA PRO A 621 28.18 61.18 11.40
C PRO A 621 27.73 61.72 10.03
N ASN A 622 28.64 62.14 9.16
CA ASN A 622 28.32 62.66 7.84
C ASN A 622 29.46 62.38 6.84
N MET A 623 29.18 62.58 5.56
CA MET A 623 30.09 62.28 4.46
C MET A 623 31.37 63.13 4.49
N LEU A 624 31.28 64.38 4.96
CA LEU A 624 32.43 65.27 5.09
C LEU A 624 33.40 64.76 6.16
N SER A 625 32.89 64.36 7.33
CA SER A 625 33.65 63.74 8.40
C SER A 625 34.24 62.41 7.98
N LEU A 626 33.51 61.59 7.22
CA LEU A 626 34.04 60.34 6.66
C LEU A 626 35.23 60.60 5.72
N CYS A 627 35.10 61.55 4.79
CA CYS A 627 36.17 61.89 3.85
C CYS A 627 37.40 62.47 4.57
N ASN A 628 37.20 63.29 5.60
CA ASN A 628 38.28 63.86 6.40
C ASN A 628 38.96 62.79 7.27
N GLY A 629 38.18 61.91 7.91
CA GLY A 629 38.67 60.77 8.67
C GLY A 629 39.47 59.80 7.81
N PHE A 630 38.98 59.50 6.60
CA PHE A 630 39.71 58.73 5.61
C PHE A 630 41.06 59.38 5.24
N LYS A 631 41.08 60.69 4.92
CA LYS A 631 42.32 61.41 4.59
C LYS A 631 43.33 61.39 5.74
N GLN A 632 42.85 61.52 6.98
CA GLN A 632 43.69 61.41 8.17
C GLN A 632 44.23 59.98 8.35
N ALA A 633 43.38 58.96 8.20
CA ALA A 633 43.78 57.55 8.28
C ALA A 633 44.84 57.19 7.22
N VAL A 634 44.67 57.64 5.98
CA VAL A 634 45.65 57.44 4.90
C VAL A 634 46.95 58.20 5.16
N LYS A 635 46.87 59.41 5.75
CA LYS A 635 48.07 60.17 6.13
C LYS A 635 48.84 59.47 7.25
N MET A 636 48.15 58.92 8.25
CA MET A 636 48.74 58.14 9.34
C MET A 636 49.37 56.83 8.83
N SER A 637 48.69 56.10 7.94
CA SER A 637 49.23 54.87 7.34
C SER A 637 50.47 55.13 6.46
N SER A 638 50.54 56.31 5.82
CA SER A 638 51.69 56.75 5.02
C SER A 638 52.88 57.26 5.86
N GLN A 639 52.63 57.72 7.09
CA GLN A 639 53.67 58.17 8.04
C GLN A 639 54.32 56.99 8.77
N GLN A 640 53.55 55.94 9.11
CA GLN A 640 54.11 54.69 9.66
C GLN A 640 55.09 54.01 8.71
N THR A 641 54.90 54.13 7.39
CA THR A 641 55.84 53.59 6.38
C THR A 641 57.13 54.42 6.26
N LYS A 642 57.12 55.71 6.62
CA LYS A 642 58.33 56.57 6.63
C LYS A 642 59.14 56.46 7.92
N SER A 643 58.51 56.13 9.04
CA SER A 643 59.18 56.00 10.35
C SER A 643 60.17 54.83 10.45
N TYR A 644 60.09 53.84 9.55
CA TYR A 644 61.03 52.69 9.54
C TYR A 644 62.31 52.94 8.73
N ASN A 645 62.39 54.04 7.95
CA ASN A 645 63.51 54.31 7.04
C ASN A 645 64.44 55.46 7.48
N THR A 646 64.27 55.98 8.70
CA THR A 646 65.18 56.99 9.28
C THR A 646 65.45 56.65 10.75
N GLY A 647 66.42 55.77 10.96
CA GLY A 647 66.99 55.45 12.27
C GLY A 647 68.10 54.42 12.11
N TYR A 648 69.33 54.83 12.45
CA TYR A 648 70.62 54.11 12.38
C TYR A 648 71.38 54.21 11.04
N TYR A 649 72.02 55.38 10.85
CA TYR A 649 73.45 55.43 10.56
C TYR A 649 74.20 55.54 11.88
#